data_AF-A0A452V277-F1
#
_entry.id   AF-A0A452V277-F1
#
_cell.length_a   1.000
_cell.length_b   1.000
_cell.length_c   1.000
_cell.angle_alpha   90.00
_cell.angle_beta   90.00
_cell.angle_gamma   90.00
#
_symmetry.space_group_name_H-M   'P 1'
#
loop_
_entity.id
_entity.type
_entity.pdbx_description
1 polymer ?
#
loop_
_entity_poly.entity_id
_entity_poly.type
_entity_poly.pdbx_seq_one_letter_code
_entity_poly.pdbx_strand_id
1 'polypeptide(L)'
;MDSATKDEMQPSLPPGSSCPGPEWPEQERAEQLARGAALKWASGIFYRPEQLARLGQYRSREVQRTCSLEARIKSVVQSYLEGVKTGVWQLAQAFEAMQGAREALGQARALLQGMAMATQTLKPLREQVAQHKQLQVLSQLLPRLWAVPAAVAHTRTLIDAQQLLEAYVCLRELEQLQEETWAPLGGLELPVFEGLGPLAEALGQAVEAAAGAAGQLAREDPALLVAAVRVAEVDAEYTTSLELAPRDWRQRCLQALQESLERTHFGTPLLPEPGALAGWLEALRVALPAELAIAEALVAPCCPPHYKVVQLWAHTLHSGLRRCLQQLLEGPALAAADAFALLHWALHVYLGPEMMGSLELGPEADVSQLEPLLTLENIEQLEATFVTQIQILEENIRVTSLVSESLQQRVHSMALSELGAFLRSFSDALIRFSRDHARGEAMAPHYVPYLLATLNHQSALSSSVSVLQPDGVASGALAPVETALDELQRRICRLVLEVLLAELQPLFAALPSRRWLSKSELLDDVCERTERFCQDFSRVRNPAAQLLLAEAERTVVLQYLCALMQGRLVCRGADERTQAAERLQHDAAQLRELFLGLGLEESVRCAPVLLALREKKTHAAWPRGGRPATKISRRERGSHLCPLGPARGRVAGAAPGRTQLLAGRPTALALCRSPRTLQPRASTYSCAVLLPSLGALCLTPGYPPDTGTALGRLNVYWGGGG
;
A
#
# COMPACT_ATOMS: atom_id res chain seq x y z
N MET A 1 42.15 -2.27 -84.75
CA MET A 1 42.59 -3.03 -85.93
C MET A 1 41.44 -3.90 -86.37
N ASP A 2 41.40 -4.14 -87.68
CA ASP A 2 40.56 -5.08 -88.42
C ASP A 2 39.05 -4.84 -88.45
N SER A 3 38.44 -5.44 -89.47
CA SER A 3 37.30 -4.91 -90.23
C SER A 3 36.46 -6.03 -90.81
N ALA A 4 35.26 -5.68 -91.33
CA ALA A 4 34.26 -6.57 -91.93
C ALA A 4 33.46 -7.39 -90.88
N THR A 5 32.21 -7.77 -91.12
CA THR A 5 31.46 -7.81 -92.38
C THR A 5 30.17 -6.98 -92.39
N LYS A 6 29.82 -6.53 -93.59
CA LYS A 6 28.51 -5.97 -93.96
C LYS A 6 27.64 -7.16 -94.40
N ASP A 7 26.41 -7.27 -93.91
CA ASP A 7 25.44 -8.20 -94.50
C ASP A 7 24.06 -7.52 -94.60
N GLU A 8 23.55 -7.42 -95.83
CA GLU A 8 22.28 -6.79 -96.15
C GLU A 8 21.20 -7.87 -96.21
N MET A 9 20.17 -7.80 -95.36
CA MET A 9 19.05 -8.75 -95.40
C MET A 9 17.72 -8.00 -95.32
N GLN A 10 17.29 -7.42 -96.45
CA GLN A 10 15.91 -6.98 -96.63
C GLN A 10 14.99 -8.21 -96.74
N PRO A 11 13.90 -8.32 -95.96
CA PRO A 11 12.90 -9.34 -96.20
C PRO A 11 12.00 -8.92 -97.37
N SER A 12 12.19 -9.56 -98.53
CA SER A 12 11.31 -9.43 -99.69
C SER A 12 9.96 -10.09 -99.43
N LEU A 13 8.87 -9.33 -99.60
CA LEU A 13 7.50 -9.87 -99.58
C LEU A 13 7.19 -10.53 -100.94
N PRO A 14 6.80 -11.82 -100.98
CA PRO A 14 6.20 -12.40 -102.18
C PRO A 14 4.71 -12.00 -102.26
N PRO A 15 4.19 -11.62 -103.44
CA PRO A 15 2.78 -11.27 -103.60
C PRO A 15 1.92 -12.52 -103.83
N GLY A 16 0.78 -12.59 -103.13
CA GLY A 16 -0.40 -13.35 -103.54
C GLY A 16 -0.26 -14.88 -103.62
N SER A 17 -0.48 -15.56 -102.49
CA SER A 17 -1.02 -16.93 -102.51
C SER A 17 -2.42 -16.93 -101.89
N SER A 18 -3.43 -17.24 -102.71
CA SER A 18 -4.77 -17.57 -102.24
C SER A 18 -4.75 -18.92 -101.52
N CYS A 19 -4.36 -18.94 -100.25
CA CYS A 19 -4.48 -20.13 -99.43
C CYS A 19 -5.96 -20.40 -99.13
N PRO A 20 -6.54 -21.55 -99.52
CA PRO A 20 -7.74 -22.02 -98.84
C PRO A 20 -7.35 -22.21 -97.37
N GLY A 21 -7.99 -21.48 -96.46
CA GLY A 21 -7.69 -21.59 -95.04
C GLY A 21 -7.90 -23.03 -94.56
N PRO A 22 -7.08 -23.54 -93.62
CA PRO A 22 -7.30 -24.87 -93.07
C PRO A 22 -8.68 -24.90 -92.42
N GLU A 23 -9.58 -25.73 -92.93
CA GLU A 23 -10.88 -25.96 -92.30
C GLU A 23 -10.61 -26.49 -90.89
N TRP A 24 -10.95 -25.68 -89.90
CA TRP A 24 -10.58 -25.93 -88.52
C TRP A 24 -11.40 -27.16 -88.06
N PRO A 25 -10.79 -28.33 -87.77
CA PRO A 25 -11.56 -29.55 -87.53
C PRO A 25 -12.46 -29.47 -86.29
N GLU A 26 -12.19 -28.52 -85.40
CA GLU A 26 -13.06 -28.17 -84.27
C GLU A 26 -14.24 -27.28 -84.67
N GLN A 27 -14.11 -26.45 -85.71
CA GLN A 27 -15.22 -25.66 -86.26
C GLN A 27 -16.29 -26.58 -86.85
N GLU A 28 -15.90 -27.61 -87.62
CA GLU A 28 -16.88 -28.55 -88.18
C GLU A 28 -17.62 -29.31 -87.06
N ARG A 29 -16.89 -29.80 -86.05
CA ARG A 29 -17.49 -30.45 -84.86
C ARG A 29 -18.38 -29.50 -84.07
N ALA A 30 -17.95 -28.26 -83.84
CA ALA A 30 -18.74 -27.25 -83.15
C ALA A 30 -20.00 -26.89 -83.94
N GLU A 31 -19.92 -26.82 -85.27
CA GLU A 31 -21.08 -26.56 -86.12
C GLU A 31 -22.04 -27.76 -86.13
N GLN A 32 -21.55 -29.00 -86.20
CA GLN A 32 -22.39 -30.20 -86.07
C GLN A 32 -23.11 -30.25 -84.71
N LEU A 33 -22.41 -29.94 -83.61
CA LEU A 33 -22.99 -29.85 -82.26
C LEU A 33 -24.01 -28.70 -82.15
N ALA A 34 -23.70 -27.53 -82.69
CA ALA A 34 -24.60 -26.37 -82.70
C ALA A 34 -25.86 -26.63 -83.54
N ARG A 35 -25.72 -27.25 -84.72
CA ARG A 35 -26.84 -27.72 -85.56
C ARG A 35 -27.69 -28.74 -84.80
N GLY A 36 -27.09 -29.73 -84.14
CA GLY A 36 -27.80 -30.72 -83.34
C GLY A 36 -28.57 -30.12 -82.15
N ALA A 37 -27.96 -29.16 -81.44
CA ALA A 37 -28.62 -28.43 -80.36
C ALA A 37 -29.76 -27.52 -80.86
N ALA A 38 -29.55 -26.82 -81.98
CA ALA A 38 -30.56 -25.98 -82.62
C ALA A 38 -31.77 -26.80 -83.10
N LEU A 39 -31.54 -27.99 -83.66
CA LEU A 39 -32.61 -28.91 -84.07
C LEU A 39 -33.44 -29.40 -82.88
N LYS A 40 -32.80 -29.79 -81.77
CA LYS A 40 -33.51 -30.18 -80.53
C LYS A 40 -34.31 -29.01 -79.93
N TRP A 41 -33.73 -27.81 -79.92
CA TRP A 41 -34.41 -26.60 -79.45
C TRP A 41 -35.61 -26.25 -80.34
N ALA A 42 -35.45 -26.31 -81.66
CA ALA A 42 -36.50 -26.02 -82.62
C ALA A 42 -37.67 -27.01 -82.52
N SER A 43 -37.41 -28.31 -82.36
CA SER A 43 -38.46 -29.32 -82.22
C SER A 43 -39.30 -29.13 -80.94
N GLY A 44 -38.73 -28.59 -79.87
CA GLY A 44 -39.46 -28.27 -78.64
C GLY A 44 -40.30 -26.99 -78.69
N ILE A 45 -40.00 -26.06 -79.60
CA ILE A 45 -40.62 -24.72 -79.67
C ILE A 45 -41.57 -24.53 -80.85
N PHE A 46 -41.34 -25.25 -81.96
CA PHE A 46 -42.15 -25.21 -83.17
C PHE A 46 -42.86 -26.55 -83.42
N TYR A 47 -43.51 -27.09 -82.39
CA TYR A 47 -44.21 -28.39 -82.45
C TYR A 47 -45.62 -28.31 -83.06
N ARG A 48 -46.14 -27.09 -83.33
CA ARG A 48 -47.37 -26.85 -84.10
C ARG A 48 -47.14 -25.77 -85.17
N PRO A 49 -47.79 -25.85 -86.35
CA PRO A 49 -47.49 -24.98 -87.48
C PRO A 49 -47.79 -23.50 -87.20
N GLU A 50 -48.74 -23.16 -86.33
CA GLU A 50 -49.08 -21.76 -85.98
C GLU A 50 -47.92 -21.04 -85.26
N GLN A 51 -47.03 -21.80 -84.61
CA GLN A 51 -45.88 -21.25 -83.88
C GLN A 51 -44.78 -20.74 -84.84
N LEU A 52 -44.74 -21.23 -86.08
CA LEU A 52 -43.78 -20.80 -87.11
C LEU A 52 -43.96 -19.34 -87.51
N ALA A 53 -45.11 -18.72 -87.25
CA ALA A 53 -45.33 -17.29 -87.46
C ALA A 53 -44.31 -16.41 -86.70
N ARG A 54 -43.74 -16.91 -85.59
CA ARG A 54 -42.71 -16.20 -84.80
C ARG A 54 -41.28 -16.48 -85.28
N LEU A 55 -41.06 -17.39 -86.23
CA LEU A 55 -39.73 -17.79 -86.70
C LEU A 55 -38.92 -16.61 -87.26
N GLY A 56 -39.57 -15.68 -87.97
CA GLY A 56 -38.92 -14.46 -88.47
C GLY A 56 -38.38 -13.56 -87.36
N GLN A 57 -39.11 -13.44 -86.24
CA GLN A 57 -38.68 -12.69 -85.06
C GLN A 57 -37.49 -13.36 -84.36
N TYR A 58 -37.53 -14.70 -84.21
CA TYR A 58 -36.39 -15.45 -83.67
C TYR A 58 -35.15 -15.37 -84.57
N ARG A 59 -35.31 -15.48 -85.90
CA ARG A 59 -34.21 -15.32 -86.86
C ARG A 59 -33.59 -13.92 -86.77
N SER A 60 -34.41 -12.87 -86.71
CA SER A 60 -33.93 -11.49 -86.56
C SER A 60 -33.18 -11.30 -85.23
N ARG A 61 -33.71 -11.83 -84.12
CA ARG A 61 -33.05 -11.81 -82.81
C ARG A 61 -31.70 -12.52 -82.82
N GLU A 62 -31.61 -13.72 -83.42
CA GLU A 62 -30.37 -14.49 -83.40
C GLU A 62 -29.32 -13.91 -84.35
N VAL A 63 -29.72 -13.34 -85.50
CA VAL A 63 -28.82 -12.55 -86.36
C VAL A 63 -28.31 -11.31 -85.63
N GLN A 64 -29.18 -10.58 -84.91
CA GLN A 64 -28.74 -9.45 -84.10
C GLN A 64 -27.78 -9.87 -82.98
N ARG A 65 -28.02 -11.05 -82.37
CA ARG A 65 -27.14 -11.65 -81.36
C ARG A 65 -25.79 -12.03 -81.94
N THR A 66 -25.72 -12.71 -83.10
CA THR A 66 -24.44 -13.08 -83.73
C THR A 66 -23.66 -11.85 -84.15
N CYS A 67 -24.29 -10.85 -84.79
CA CYS A 67 -23.63 -9.59 -85.11
C CYS A 67 -23.11 -8.86 -83.85
N SER A 68 -23.87 -8.88 -82.73
CA SER A 68 -23.41 -8.29 -81.46
C SER A 68 -22.22 -9.04 -80.85
N LEU A 69 -22.20 -10.38 -80.93
CA LEU A 69 -21.10 -11.20 -80.44
C LEU A 69 -19.85 -11.02 -81.30
N GLU A 70 -20.02 -11.01 -82.62
CA GLU A 70 -18.93 -10.79 -83.58
C GLU A 70 -18.31 -9.40 -83.42
N ALA A 71 -19.12 -8.34 -83.32
CA ALA A 71 -18.63 -6.99 -83.06
C ALA A 71 -17.89 -6.90 -81.72
N ARG A 72 -18.39 -7.58 -80.69
CA ARG A 72 -17.74 -7.62 -79.37
C ARG A 72 -16.44 -8.41 -79.39
N ILE A 73 -16.37 -9.55 -80.09
CA ILE A 73 -15.14 -10.33 -80.30
C ILE A 73 -14.12 -9.51 -81.08
N LYS A 74 -14.53 -8.86 -82.19
CA LYS A 74 -13.65 -7.97 -82.97
C LYS A 74 -13.08 -6.84 -82.12
N SER A 75 -13.93 -6.15 -81.36
CA SER A 75 -13.49 -5.09 -80.44
C SER A 75 -12.54 -5.61 -79.34
N VAL A 76 -12.83 -6.78 -78.77
CA VAL A 76 -11.99 -7.40 -77.73
C VAL A 76 -10.64 -7.82 -78.30
N VAL A 77 -10.60 -8.54 -79.43
CA VAL A 77 -9.37 -8.96 -80.10
C VAL A 77 -8.55 -7.74 -80.54
N GLN A 78 -9.19 -6.70 -81.10
CA GLN A 78 -8.50 -5.46 -81.45
C GLN A 78 -7.91 -4.76 -80.21
N SER A 79 -8.63 -4.70 -79.10
CA SER A 79 -8.11 -4.14 -77.84
C SER A 79 -6.94 -4.94 -77.27
N TYR A 80 -6.97 -6.28 -77.38
CA TYR A 80 -5.85 -7.14 -76.99
C TYR A 80 -4.65 -6.96 -77.91
N LEU A 81 -4.84 -6.88 -79.22
CA LEU A 81 -3.74 -6.69 -80.18
C LEU A 81 -3.08 -5.32 -80.03
N GLU A 82 -3.85 -4.24 -79.87
CA GLU A 82 -3.28 -2.91 -79.57
C GLU A 82 -2.64 -2.87 -78.18
N GLY A 83 -3.19 -3.56 -77.18
CA GLY A 83 -2.58 -3.72 -75.86
C GLY A 83 -1.22 -4.44 -75.92
N VAL A 84 -1.14 -5.57 -76.64
CA VAL A 84 0.10 -6.32 -76.85
C VAL A 84 1.12 -5.50 -77.64
N LYS A 85 0.70 -4.84 -78.72
CA LYS A 85 1.56 -3.96 -79.54
C LYS A 85 2.13 -2.79 -78.73
N THR A 86 1.29 -2.16 -77.89
CA THR A 86 1.72 -1.10 -76.97
C THR A 86 2.69 -1.65 -75.92
N GLY A 87 2.41 -2.81 -75.34
CA GLY A 87 3.29 -3.46 -74.36
C GLY A 87 4.66 -3.85 -74.94
N VAL A 88 4.70 -4.42 -76.15
CA VAL A 88 5.96 -4.73 -76.85
C VAL A 88 6.76 -3.47 -77.17
N TRP A 89 6.09 -2.40 -77.60
CA TRP A 89 6.74 -1.11 -77.85
C TRP A 89 7.29 -0.47 -76.56
N GLN A 90 6.54 -0.52 -75.46
CA GLN A 90 7.00 -0.07 -74.14
C GLN A 90 8.18 -0.90 -73.62
N LEU A 91 8.18 -2.23 -73.82
CA LEU A 91 9.30 -3.11 -73.49
C LEU A 91 10.55 -2.78 -74.32
N ALA A 92 10.40 -2.49 -75.61
CA ALA A 92 11.50 -2.06 -76.47
C ALA A 92 12.09 -0.71 -75.98
N GLN A 93 11.25 0.28 -75.67
CA GLN A 93 11.72 1.55 -75.10
C GLN A 93 12.40 1.39 -73.73
N ALA A 94 11.85 0.55 -72.85
CA ALA A 94 12.44 0.26 -71.55
C ALA A 94 13.81 -0.44 -71.70
N PHE A 95 13.97 -1.31 -72.70
CA PHE A 95 15.23 -1.97 -73.01
C PHE A 95 16.30 -0.98 -73.51
N GLU A 96 15.96 -0.10 -74.45
CA GLU A 96 16.82 0.99 -74.91
C GLU A 96 17.25 1.91 -73.75
N ALA A 97 16.29 2.33 -72.91
CA ALA A 97 16.57 3.15 -71.73
C ALA A 97 17.49 2.43 -70.71
N MET A 98 17.30 1.13 -70.52
CA MET A 98 18.17 0.30 -69.68
C MET A 98 19.58 0.13 -70.25
N GLN A 99 19.74 0.06 -71.58
CA GLN A 99 21.06 0.08 -72.22
C GLN A 99 21.75 1.42 -72.01
N GLY A 100 21.08 2.54 -72.32
CA GLY A 100 21.64 3.87 -72.09
C GLY A 100 22.02 4.13 -70.63
N ALA A 101 21.20 3.68 -69.67
CA ALA A 101 21.52 3.74 -68.25
C ALA A 101 22.74 2.87 -67.88
N ARG A 102 22.87 1.67 -68.45
CA ARG A 102 24.02 0.78 -68.24
C ARG A 102 25.31 1.38 -68.82
N GLU A 103 25.25 2.02 -69.98
CA GLU A 103 26.39 2.72 -70.58
C GLU A 103 26.80 3.94 -69.75
N ALA A 104 25.85 4.76 -69.32
CA ALA A 104 26.10 5.90 -68.45
C ALA A 104 26.71 5.46 -67.10
N LEU A 105 26.24 4.36 -66.49
CA LEU A 105 26.85 3.77 -65.30
C LEU A 105 28.26 3.22 -65.57
N GLY A 106 28.51 2.66 -66.74
CA GLY A 106 29.84 2.23 -67.18
C GLY A 106 30.82 3.40 -67.30
N GLN A 107 30.38 4.50 -67.92
CA GLN A 107 31.16 5.74 -68.04
C GLN A 107 31.41 6.37 -66.66
N ALA A 108 30.39 6.46 -65.80
CA ALA A 108 30.53 6.97 -64.44
C ALA A 108 31.51 6.11 -63.61
N ARG A 109 31.44 4.78 -63.73
CA ARG A 109 32.39 3.87 -63.08
C ARG A 109 33.83 4.08 -63.58
N ALA A 110 34.03 4.26 -64.89
CA ALA A 110 35.35 4.55 -65.46
C ALA A 110 35.90 5.90 -64.98
N LEU A 111 35.07 6.93 -64.90
CA LEU A 111 35.43 8.24 -64.34
C LEU A 111 35.78 8.15 -62.85
N LEU A 112 35.00 7.42 -62.05
CA LEU A 112 35.30 7.17 -60.63
C LEU A 112 36.59 6.37 -60.44
N GLN A 113 36.90 5.41 -61.32
CA GLN A 113 38.18 4.69 -61.32
C GLN A 113 39.34 5.63 -61.70
N GLY A 114 39.18 6.49 -62.71
CA GLY A 114 40.15 7.52 -63.07
C GLY A 114 40.40 8.50 -61.93
N MET A 115 39.34 8.95 -61.25
CA MET A 115 39.44 9.76 -60.03
C MET A 115 40.17 9.00 -58.91
N ALA A 116 39.86 7.72 -58.69
CA ALA A 116 40.55 6.92 -57.67
C ALA A 116 42.06 6.83 -57.95
N MET A 117 42.46 6.55 -59.19
CA MET A 117 43.87 6.56 -59.60
C MET A 117 44.50 7.95 -59.40
N ALA A 118 43.83 9.04 -59.79
CA ALA A 118 44.31 10.40 -59.54
C ALA A 118 44.43 10.72 -58.04
N THR A 119 43.53 10.23 -57.19
CA THR A 119 43.67 10.39 -55.73
C THR A 119 44.84 9.58 -55.15
N GLN A 120 45.22 8.47 -55.77
CA GLN A 120 46.42 7.71 -55.41
C GLN A 120 47.70 8.45 -55.84
N THR A 121 47.75 9.04 -57.05
CA THR A 121 48.93 9.83 -57.47
C THR A 121 49.09 11.12 -56.66
N LEU A 122 47.99 11.72 -56.19
CA LEU A 122 47.98 12.88 -55.29
C LEU A 122 48.14 12.52 -53.80
N LYS A 123 48.21 11.24 -53.44
CA LYS A 123 48.37 10.77 -52.05
C LYS A 123 49.56 11.44 -51.31
N PRO A 124 50.81 11.44 -51.82
CA PRO A 124 51.92 12.07 -51.12
C PRO A 124 51.72 13.58 -50.92
N LEU A 125 51.10 14.26 -51.90
CA LEU A 125 50.80 15.69 -51.79
C LEU A 125 49.73 15.97 -50.73
N ARG A 126 48.72 15.10 -50.61
CA ARG A 126 47.70 15.15 -49.55
C ARG A 126 48.30 14.87 -48.17
N GLU A 127 49.21 13.92 -48.05
CA GLU A 127 49.95 13.62 -46.82
C GLU A 127 50.80 14.82 -46.37
N GLN A 128 51.53 15.46 -47.29
CA GLN A 128 52.28 16.68 -46.99
C GLN A 128 51.37 17.86 -46.59
N VAL A 129 50.22 18.03 -47.25
CA VAL A 129 49.22 19.06 -46.87
C VAL A 129 48.59 18.75 -45.51
N ALA A 130 48.36 17.49 -45.16
CA ALA A 130 47.86 17.08 -43.84
C ALA A 130 48.90 17.38 -42.75
N GLN A 131 50.17 16.99 -42.96
CA GLN A 131 51.28 17.30 -42.06
C GLN A 131 51.47 18.82 -41.88
N HIS A 132 51.37 19.60 -42.96
CA HIS A 132 51.46 21.06 -42.86
C HIS A 132 50.30 21.65 -42.03
N LYS A 133 49.07 21.17 -42.22
CA LYS A 133 47.91 21.59 -41.40
C LYS A 133 48.07 21.20 -39.93
N GLN A 134 48.55 19.99 -39.65
CA GLN A 134 48.85 19.52 -38.29
C GLN A 134 49.89 20.43 -37.61
N LEU A 135 51.01 20.71 -38.29
CA LEU A 135 52.05 21.60 -37.79
C LEU A 135 51.56 23.05 -37.62
N GLN A 136 50.70 23.54 -38.52
CA GLN A 136 50.10 24.87 -38.41
C GLN A 136 49.22 24.97 -37.15
N VAL A 137 48.31 24.01 -36.92
CA VAL A 137 47.46 23.98 -35.73
C VAL A 137 48.29 23.83 -34.45
N LEU A 138 49.26 22.91 -34.44
CA LEU A 138 50.19 22.77 -33.31
C LEU A 138 50.93 24.08 -33.02
N SER A 139 51.40 24.80 -34.04
CA SER A 139 52.12 26.07 -33.83
C SER A 139 51.26 27.15 -33.18
N GLN A 140 49.95 27.14 -33.44
CA GLN A 140 48.98 28.08 -32.87
C GLN A 140 48.57 27.69 -31.44
N LEU A 141 48.43 26.39 -31.16
CA LEU A 141 48.05 25.87 -29.85
C LEU A 141 49.25 25.68 -28.90
N LEU A 142 50.49 25.72 -29.42
CA LEU A 142 51.72 25.50 -28.65
C LEU A 142 51.78 26.30 -27.33
N PRO A 143 51.44 27.60 -27.27
CA PRO A 143 51.50 28.36 -26.01
C PRO A 143 50.50 27.86 -24.95
N ARG A 144 49.32 27.37 -25.37
CA ARG A 144 48.32 26.77 -24.47
C ARG A 144 48.78 25.38 -24.01
N LEU A 145 49.35 24.58 -24.91
CA LEU A 145 49.92 23.26 -24.60
C LEU A 145 51.05 23.33 -23.56
N TRP A 146 51.96 24.31 -23.64
CA TRP A 146 52.99 24.52 -22.61
C TRP A 146 52.42 24.88 -21.23
N ALA A 147 51.23 25.47 -21.16
CA ALA A 147 50.58 25.84 -19.91
C ALA A 147 49.81 24.67 -19.25
N VAL A 148 49.50 23.58 -19.98
CA VAL A 148 48.69 22.46 -19.48
C VAL A 148 49.20 21.86 -18.17
N PRO A 149 50.51 21.55 -17.99
CA PRO A 149 50.98 20.99 -16.72
C PRO A 149 50.79 21.93 -15.52
N ALA A 150 50.92 23.25 -15.74
CA ALA A 150 50.68 24.25 -14.71
C ALA A 150 49.19 24.42 -14.41
N ALA A 151 48.33 24.35 -15.43
CA ALA A 151 46.88 24.38 -15.28
C ALA A 151 46.33 23.12 -14.59
N VAL A 152 46.87 21.93 -14.88
CA VAL A 152 46.55 20.68 -14.17
C VAL A 152 46.92 20.80 -12.68
N ALA A 153 48.13 21.31 -12.37
CA ALA A 153 48.55 21.55 -10.99
C ALA A 153 47.66 22.57 -10.27
N HIS A 154 47.26 23.66 -10.95
CA HIS A 154 46.33 24.65 -10.40
C HIS A 154 44.93 24.07 -10.16
N THR A 155 44.40 23.30 -11.11
CA THR A 155 43.10 22.64 -10.96
C THR A 155 43.12 21.68 -9.77
N ARG A 156 44.25 20.97 -9.56
CA ARG A 156 44.43 20.13 -8.38
C ARG A 156 44.38 20.94 -7.07
N THR A 157 45.03 22.11 -7.00
CA THR A 157 44.95 22.94 -5.79
C THR A 157 43.55 23.51 -5.54
N LEU A 158 42.73 23.73 -6.58
CA LEU A 158 41.32 24.10 -6.44
C LEU A 158 40.48 22.94 -5.87
N ILE A 159 40.70 21.70 -6.32
CA ILE A 159 40.06 20.49 -5.76
C ILE A 159 40.44 20.32 -4.29
N ASP A 160 41.73 20.40 -3.97
CA ASP A 160 42.22 20.26 -2.59
C ASP A 160 41.73 21.40 -1.67
N ALA A 161 41.38 22.57 -2.25
CA ALA A 161 40.76 23.71 -1.56
C ALA A 161 39.21 23.71 -1.59
N GLN A 162 38.57 22.62 -2.07
CA GLN A 162 37.12 22.46 -2.17
C GLN A 162 36.40 23.47 -3.11
N GLN A 163 37.14 24.16 -3.99
CA GLN A 163 36.58 25.05 -5.02
C GLN A 163 36.13 24.24 -6.25
N LEU A 164 35.09 23.42 -6.06
CA LEU A 164 34.66 22.41 -7.04
C LEU A 164 34.16 22.99 -8.37
N LEU A 165 33.52 24.16 -8.36
CA LEU A 165 33.01 24.80 -9.58
C LEU A 165 34.16 25.37 -10.43
N GLU A 166 35.09 26.09 -9.81
CA GLU A 166 36.29 26.60 -10.48
C GLU A 166 37.17 25.45 -10.99
N ALA A 167 37.33 24.39 -10.18
CA ALA A 167 38.05 23.19 -10.60
C ALA A 167 37.39 22.51 -11.81
N TYR A 168 36.05 22.42 -11.84
CA TYR A 168 35.33 21.87 -12.99
C TYR A 168 35.53 22.72 -14.25
N VAL A 169 35.42 24.05 -14.16
CA VAL A 169 35.65 24.95 -15.30
C VAL A 169 37.07 24.77 -15.87
N CYS A 170 38.10 24.74 -15.01
CA CYS A 170 39.47 24.51 -15.44
C CYS A 170 39.67 23.13 -16.08
N LEU A 171 39.04 22.07 -15.55
CA LEU A 171 39.05 20.74 -16.16
C LEU A 171 38.37 20.76 -17.55
N ARG A 172 37.22 21.41 -17.69
CA ARG A 172 36.50 21.55 -18.96
C ARG A 172 37.30 22.32 -20.01
N GLU A 173 38.02 23.38 -19.63
CA GLU A 173 38.90 24.12 -20.54
C GLU A 173 40.08 23.26 -21.05
N LEU A 174 40.60 22.37 -20.20
CA LEU A 174 41.68 21.45 -20.56
C LEU A 174 41.19 20.30 -21.46
N GLU A 175 40.01 19.75 -21.18
CA GLU A 175 39.36 18.75 -22.05
C GLU A 175 38.97 19.33 -23.40
N GLN A 176 38.47 20.57 -23.44
CA GLN A 176 38.21 21.26 -24.70
C GLN A 176 39.52 21.47 -25.49
N LEU A 177 40.63 21.83 -24.83
CA LEU A 177 41.94 21.91 -25.49
C LEU A 177 42.42 20.53 -26.00
N GLN A 178 42.10 19.44 -25.30
CA GLN A 178 42.35 18.07 -25.78
C GLN A 178 41.52 17.80 -27.05
N GLU A 179 40.20 18.07 -27.05
CA GLU A 179 39.33 17.91 -28.23
C GLU A 179 39.80 18.77 -29.42
N GLU A 180 40.18 20.03 -29.17
CA GLU A 180 40.72 20.97 -30.16
C GLU A 180 42.04 20.49 -30.80
N THR A 181 42.82 19.66 -30.11
CA THR A 181 44.07 19.07 -30.65
C THR A 181 43.84 17.70 -31.28
N TRP A 182 42.91 16.90 -30.74
CA TRP A 182 42.63 15.53 -31.17
C TRP A 182 42.22 15.42 -32.65
N ALA A 183 41.19 16.19 -33.04
CA ALA A 183 40.64 16.09 -34.39
C ALA A 183 41.61 16.57 -35.49
N PRO A 184 42.35 17.70 -35.33
CA PRO A 184 43.37 18.10 -36.30
C PRO A 184 44.57 17.14 -36.39
N LEU A 185 44.96 16.50 -35.28
CA LEU A 185 46.07 15.55 -35.24
C LEU A 185 45.71 14.16 -35.81
N GLY A 186 44.43 13.90 -36.10
CA GLY A 186 43.97 12.65 -36.68
C GLY A 186 43.94 11.49 -35.68
N GLY A 187 43.66 11.78 -34.41
CA GLY A 187 43.57 10.76 -33.36
C GLY A 187 44.90 10.37 -32.72
N LEU A 188 45.80 11.34 -32.51
CA LEU A 188 47.04 11.15 -31.73
C LEU A 188 46.91 11.82 -30.36
N GLU A 189 47.05 11.05 -29.29
CA GLU A 189 47.05 11.57 -27.93
C GLU A 189 48.41 12.20 -27.63
N LEU A 190 48.40 13.43 -27.10
CA LEU A 190 49.62 14.09 -26.64
C LEU A 190 49.87 13.72 -25.17
N PRO A 191 51.09 13.32 -24.78
CA PRO A 191 51.40 12.88 -23.40
C PRO A 191 51.21 14.00 -22.37
N VAL A 192 51.15 15.26 -22.83
CA VAL A 192 50.84 16.44 -22.02
C VAL A 192 49.46 16.35 -21.33
N PHE A 193 48.54 15.55 -21.88
CA PHE A 193 47.18 15.36 -21.32
C PHE A 193 47.02 14.11 -20.43
N GLU A 194 48.07 13.30 -20.21
CA GLU A 194 47.99 12.08 -19.37
C GLU A 194 47.46 12.37 -17.95
N GLY A 195 47.70 13.59 -17.43
CA GLY A 195 47.20 14.04 -16.13
C GLY A 195 45.69 14.33 -16.05
N LEU A 196 44.96 14.41 -17.17
CA LEU A 196 43.53 14.78 -17.15
C LEU A 196 42.63 13.67 -16.56
N GLY A 197 42.91 12.41 -16.85
CA GLY A 197 42.15 11.28 -16.29
C GLY A 197 42.20 11.23 -14.75
N PRO A 198 43.41 11.22 -14.13
CA PRO A 198 43.56 11.29 -12.68
C PRO A 198 43.00 12.57 -12.05
N LEU A 199 43.03 13.71 -12.76
CA LEU A 199 42.46 14.97 -12.30
C LEU A 199 40.92 14.92 -12.28
N ALA A 200 40.31 14.36 -13.33
CA ALA A 200 38.86 14.16 -13.40
C ALA A 200 38.38 13.19 -12.31
N GLU A 201 39.07 12.06 -12.10
CA GLU A 201 38.70 11.12 -11.03
C GLU A 201 38.86 11.75 -9.64
N ALA A 202 39.88 12.59 -9.42
CA ALA A 202 40.04 13.34 -8.17
C ALA A 202 38.89 14.35 -7.92
N LEU A 203 38.41 15.03 -8.96
CA LEU A 203 37.24 15.90 -8.86
C LEU A 203 35.96 15.09 -8.60
N GLY A 204 35.79 13.95 -9.28
CA GLY A 204 34.70 13.00 -9.04
C GLY A 204 34.66 12.50 -7.59
N GLN A 205 35.81 12.13 -7.02
CA GLN A 205 35.95 11.74 -5.62
C GLN A 205 35.64 12.88 -4.64
N ALA A 206 36.01 14.13 -4.97
CA ALA A 206 35.67 15.29 -4.15
C ALA A 206 34.17 15.60 -4.17
N VAL A 207 33.51 15.45 -5.33
CA VAL A 207 32.05 15.55 -5.48
C VAL A 207 31.35 14.42 -4.71
N GLU A 208 31.85 13.19 -4.81
CA GLU A 208 31.35 12.01 -4.08
C GLU A 208 31.47 12.19 -2.55
N ALA A 209 32.61 12.68 -2.08
CA ALA A 209 32.84 12.98 -0.66
C ALA A 209 31.91 14.10 -0.14
N ALA A 210 31.73 15.18 -0.92
CA ALA A 210 30.81 16.26 -0.56
C ALA A 210 29.33 15.77 -0.54
N ALA A 211 28.94 14.93 -1.49
CA ALA A 211 27.62 14.31 -1.52
C ALA A 211 27.41 13.34 -0.33
N GLY A 212 28.43 12.56 0.04
CA GLY A 212 28.40 11.74 1.26
C GLY A 212 28.30 12.58 2.54
N ALA A 213 28.94 13.74 2.59
CA ALA A 213 28.87 14.68 3.71
C ALA A 213 27.61 15.59 3.69
N ALA A 214 26.64 15.37 2.80
CA ALA A 214 25.54 16.30 2.54
C ALA A 214 24.75 16.74 3.79
N GLY A 215 24.50 15.83 4.74
CA GLY A 215 23.83 16.19 6.00
C GLY A 215 24.63 17.19 6.84
N GLN A 216 25.96 17.06 6.90
CA GLN A 216 26.83 18.00 7.61
C GLN A 216 26.99 19.30 6.80
N LEU A 217 27.29 19.21 5.51
CA LEU A 217 27.48 20.38 4.65
C LEU A 217 26.23 21.25 4.56
N ALA A 218 25.02 20.67 4.49
CA ALA A 218 23.79 21.45 4.49
C ALA A 218 23.56 22.26 5.79
N ARG A 219 24.25 21.92 6.90
CA ARG A 219 24.28 22.70 8.15
C ARG A 219 25.44 23.71 8.19
N GLU A 220 26.61 23.35 7.69
CA GLU A 220 27.87 24.10 7.86
C GLU A 220 28.25 24.97 6.65
N ASP A 221 28.19 24.42 5.44
CA ASP A 221 28.42 25.11 4.16
C ASP A 221 27.54 24.52 3.03
N PRO A 222 26.29 25.00 2.88
CA PRO A 222 25.41 24.53 1.82
C PRO A 222 25.89 24.95 0.42
N ALA A 223 26.78 25.94 0.30
CA ALA A 223 27.30 26.37 -1.00
C ALA A 223 28.22 25.30 -1.61
N LEU A 224 29.02 24.62 -0.79
CA LEU A 224 29.85 23.49 -1.23
C LEU A 224 29.01 22.29 -1.70
N LEU A 225 27.93 21.96 -0.98
CA LEU A 225 27.01 20.89 -1.40
C LEU A 225 26.33 21.22 -2.74
N VAL A 226 25.83 22.45 -2.89
CA VAL A 226 25.24 22.92 -4.16
C VAL A 226 26.28 22.93 -5.29
N ALA A 227 27.53 23.29 -5.01
CA ALA A 227 28.63 23.22 -5.97
C ALA A 227 28.87 21.78 -6.45
N ALA A 228 28.99 20.81 -5.53
CA ALA A 228 29.18 19.40 -5.86
C ALA A 228 28.04 18.84 -6.72
N VAL A 229 26.78 19.06 -6.31
CA VAL A 229 25.61 18.56 -7.04
C VAL A 229 25.48 19.22 -8.43
N ARG A 230 25.81 20.51 -8.56
CA ARG A 230 25.85 21.19 -9.86
C ARG A 230 26.92 20.63 -10.79
N VAL A 231 28.13 20.33 -10.28
CA VAL A 231 29.18 19.69 -11.10
C VAL A 231 28.71 18.32 -11.58
N ALA A 232 28.07 17.52 -10.73
CA ALA A 232 27.54 16.21 -11.09
C ALA A 232 26.42 16.27 -12.16
N GLU A 233 25.52 17.25 -12.09
CA GLU A 233 24.44 17.41 -13.06
C GLU A 233 24.94 17.98 -14.41
N VAL A 234 25.81 19.00 -14.39
CA VAL A 234 26.34 19.61 -15.63
C VAL A 234 27.21 18.61 -16.41
N ASP A 235 27.97 17.75 -15.73
CA ASP A 235 28.73 16.69 -16.40
C ASP A 235 27.82 15.61 -17.01
N ALA A 236 26.70 15.29 -16.36
CA ALA A 236 25.73 14.31 -16.87
C ALA A 236 24.92 14.81 -18.09
N GLU A 237 24.78 16.12 -18.27
CA GLU A 237 24.18 16.71 -19.48
C GLU A 237 25.17 16.79 -20.66
N TYR A 238 26.48 16.61 -20.42
CA TYR A 238 27.52 16.76 -21.42
C TYR A 238 27.93 15.42 -22.07
N THR A 239 27.76 15.32 -23.39
CA THR A 239 28.32 14.23 -24.19
C THR A 239 29.65 14.66 -24.80
N THR A 240 30.77 14.07 -24.38
CA THR A 240 32.08 14.27 -25.02
C THR A 240 32.05 13.85 -26.48
N SER A 241 32.79 14.57 -27.33
CA SER A 241 32.99 14.17 -28.74
C SER A 241 34.01 13.05 -28.89
N LEU A 242 34.80 12.82 -27.85
CA LEU A 242 35.68 11.67 -27.66
C LEU A 242 34.87 10.48 -27.13
N GLU A 243 35.24 9.25 -27.54
CA GLU A 243 34.71 7.98 -26.98
C GLU A 243 35.27 7.70 -25.57
N LEU A 244 35.30 8.72 -24.71
CA LEU A 244 35.62 8.59 -23.29
C LEU A 244 34.51 7.80 -22.60
N ALA A 245 34.87 6.97 -21.62
CA ALA A 245 33.89 6.26 -20.81
C ALA A 245 33.02 7.28 -20.03
N PRO A 246 31.70 7.02 -19.89
CA PRO A 246 30.84 7.87 -19.08
C PRO A 246 31.35 7.86 -17.63
N ARG A 247 31.41 9.05 -17.03
CA ARG A 247 31.97 9.25 -15.68
C ARG A 247 30.97 8.99 -14.56
N ASP A 248 29.68 8.99 -14.91
CA ASP A 248 28.54 8.69 -14.05
C ASP A 248 28.54 9.45 -12.71
N TRP A 249 29.11 10.67 -12.68
CA TRP A 249 29.22 11.49 -11.46
C TRP A 249 27.87 11.76 -10.79
N ARG A 250 26.80 11.94 -11.58
CA ARG A 250 25.41 11.99 -11.09
C ARG A 250 25.02 10.72 -10.33
N GLN A 251 25.32 9.54 -10.87
CA GLN A 251 25.00 8.27 -10.21
C GLN A 251 25.89 8.04 -8.98
N ARG A 252 27.19 8.35 -9.06
CA ARG A 252 28.11 8.31 -7.91
C ARG A 252 27.68 9.27 -6.78
N CYS A 253 27.24 10.48 -7.13
CA CYS A 253 26.68 11.45 -6.18
C CYS A 253 25.42 10.94 -5.50
N LEU A 254 24.48 10.35 -6.26
CA LEU A 254 23.28 9.71 -5.70
C LEU A 254 23.66 8.52 -4.80
N GLN A 255 24.57 7.66 -5.23
CA GLN A 255 25.05 6.51 -4.44
C GLN A 255 25.74 6.97 -3.15
N ALA A 256 26.57 8.01 -3.18
CA ALA A 256 27.23 8.55 -1.99
C ALA A 256 26.24 9.12 -0.95
N LEU A 257 25.17 9.79 -1.40
CA LEU A 257 24.06 10.22 -0.54
C LEU A 257 23.40 9.04 0.18
N GLN A 258 23.32 7.87 -0.46
CA GLN A 258 22.73 6.66 0.13
C GLN A 258 23.71 5.94 1.06
N GLU A 259 24.91 5.62 0.57
CA GLU A 259 25.89 4.82 1.30
C GLU A 259 26.46 5.53 2.54
N SER A 260 26.50 6.87 2.54
CA SER A 260 26.91 7.61 3.73
C SER A 260 25.99 7.34 4.91
N LEU A 261 24.66 7.42 4.68
CA LEU A 261 23.64 7.11 5.69
C LEU A 261 23.69 5.65 6.15
N GLU A 262 23.92 4.72 5.21
CA GLU A 262 24.11 3.31 5.57
C GLU A 262 25.37 3.11 6.44
N ARG A 263 26.48 3.80 6.14
CA ARG A 263 27.71 3.72 6.94
C ARG A 263 27.56 4.36 8.32
N THR A 264 26.87 5.49 8.45
CA THR A 264 26.72 6.21 9.74
C THR A 264 25.79 5.48 10.71
N HIS A 265 24.69 4.90 10.23
CA HIS A 265 23.66 4.30 11.11
C HIS A 265 23.67 2.76 11.12
N PHE A 266 24.14 2.11 10.04
CA PHE A 266 23.97 0.66 9.80
C PHE A 266 25.28 -0.05 9.45
N GLY A 267 26.43 0.59 9.68
CA GLY A 267 27.74 0.00 9.44
C GLY A 267 28.01 -1.24 10.32
N THR A 268 28.78 -2.19 9.79
CA THR A 268 29.10 -3.48 10.45
C THR A 268 29.59 -3.40 11.91
N PRO A 269 30.37 -2.40 12.36
CA PRO A 269 30.78 -2.31 13.78
C PRO A 269 29.73 -1.67 14.71
N LEU A 270 28.55 -1.26 14.20
CA LEU A 270 27.46 -0.67 15.01
C LEU A 270 26.32 -1.65 15.33
N LEU A 271 26.41 -2.92 14.92
CA LEU A 271 25.45 -3.94 15.34
C LEU A 271 25.53 -4.12 16.88
N PRO A 272 24.39 -4.11 17.60
CA PRO A 272 24.40 -4.15 19.06
C PRO A 272 24.85 -5.51 19.60
N GLU A 273 25.70 -5.46 20.62
CA GLU A 273 26.05 -6.61 21.45
C GLU A 273 24.79 -7.20 22.15
N PRO A 274 24.76 -8.50 22.50
CA PRO A 274 23.63 -9.11 23.20
C PRO A 274 23.26 -8.36 24.49
N GLY A 275 21.98 -8.01 24.66
CA GLY A 275 21.49 -7.17 25.76
C GLY A 275 21.61 -5.65 25.56
N ALA A 276 22.22 -5.17 24.47
CA ALA A 276 22.32 -3.74 24.14
C ALA A 276 21.28 -3.28 23.09
N LEU A 277 20.46 -4.20 22.55
CA LEU A 277 19.54 -3.93 21.43
C LEU A 277 18.55 -2.80 21.77
N ALA A 278 18.00 -2.78 22.98
CA ALA A 278 17.07 -1.74 23.41
C ALA A 278 17.69 -0.33 23.39
N GLY A 279 18.98 -0.20 23.74
CA GLY A 279 19.70 1.09 23.69
C GLY A 279 20.00 1.54 22.25
N TRP A 280 20.29 0.60 21.36
CA TRP A 280 20.49 0.87 19.93
C TRP A 280 19.19 1.29 19.24
N LEU A 281 18.08 0.59 19.49
CA LEU A 281 16.75 0.95 19.00
C LEU A 281 16.29 2.32 19.49
N GLU A 282 16.63 2.70 20.73
CA GLU A 282 16.33 4.02 21.28
C GLU A 282 17.22 5.12 20.67
N ALA A 283 18.50 4.84 20.40
CA ALA A 283 19.38 5.77 19.68
C ALA A 283 18.87 6.02 18.24
N LEU A 284 18.41 4.97 17.55
CA LEU A 284 17.75 5.10 16.24
C LEU A 284 16.42 5.85 16.33
N ARG A 285 15.68 5.72 17.44
CA ARG A 285 14.42 6.45 17.67
C ARG A 285 14.62 7.97 17.63
N VAL A 286 15.79 8.45 18.07
CA VAL A 286 16.14 9.89 18.03
C VAL A 286 16.84 10.26 16.72
N ALA A 287 17.73 9.41 16.20
CA ALA A 287 18.57 9.75 15.05
C ALA A 287 17.81 9.77 13.71
N LEU A 288 16.97 8.76 13.44
CA LEU A 288 16.37 8.61 12.11
C LEU A 288 15.37 9.73 11.75
N PRO A 289 14.44 10.17 12.63
CA PRO A 289 13.55 11.28 12.32
C PRO A 289 14.30 12.61 12.20
N ALA A 290 15.37 12.80 12.99
CA ALA A 290 16.20 14.00 12.91
C ALA A 290 16.88 14.13 11.54
N GLU A 291 17.54 13.07 11.06
CA GLU A 291 18.20 13.09 9.74
C GLU A 291 17.19 13.27 8.58
N LEU A 292 15.96 12.76 8.70
CA LEU A 292 14.90 13.05 7.72
C LEU A 292 14.40 14.50 7.78
N ALA A 293 14.26 15.09 8.97
CA ALA A 293 13.95 16.51 9.11
C ALA A 293 15.06 17.41 8.53
N ILE A 294 16.33 16.99 8.61
CA ILE A 294 17.47 17.65 7.96
C ILE A 294 17.43 17.48 6.45
N ALA A 295 17.07 16.27 5.97
CA ALA A 295 16.88 16.00 4.55
C ALA A 295 15.84 16.95 3.94
N GLU A 296 14.70 17.11 4.61
CA GLU A 296 13.59 17.96 4.14
C GLU A 296 13.89 19.46 4.30
N ALA A 297 14.44 19.90 5.43
CA ALA A 297 14.65 21.32 5.70
C ALA A 297 15.92 21.92 5.04
N LEU A 298 17.00 21.14 4.90
CA LEU A 298 18.33 21.66 4.53
C LEU A 298 18.91 21.02 3.25
N VAL A 299 18.77 19.70 3.08
CA VAL A 299 19.39 19.00 1.93
C VAL A 299 18.53 19.12 0.66
N ALA A 300 17.21 18.95 0.75
CA ALA A 300 16.29 19.03 -0.38
C ALA A 300 16.36 20.38 -1.14
N PRO A 301 16.48 21.56 -0.49
CA PRO A 301 16.72 22.83 -1.18
C PRO A 301 18.06 22.93 -1.94
N CYS A 302 19.05 22.11 -1.58
CA CYS A 302 20.37 22.10 -2.22
C CYS A 302 20.42 21.23 -3.48
N CYS A 303 19.46 20.33 -3.66
CA CYS A 303 19.44 19.32 -4.72
C CYS A 303 18.32 19.57 -5.76
N PRO A 304 18.45 19.07 -7.00
CA PRO A 304 17.37 19.10 -7.98
C PRO A 304 16.12 18.35 -7.49
N PRO A 305 14.89 18.83 -7.79
CA PRO A 305 13.67 18.22 -7.30
C PRO A 305 13.45 16.79 -7.82
N HIS A 306 14.02 16.44 -8.98
CA HIS A 306 13.92 15.08 -9.53
C HIS A 306 14.79 14.05 -8.82
N TYR A 307 15.71 14.46 -7.93
CA TYR A 307 16.44 13.53 -7.05
C TYR A 307 15.55 12.95 -5.95
N LYS A 308 14.48 13.67 -5.56
CA LYS A 308 13.57 13.29 -4.44
C LYS A 308 14.32 12.86 -3.18
N VAL A 309 15.24 13.71 -2.72
CA VAL A 309 16.22 13.34 -1.67
C VAL A 309 15.57 12.84 -0.39
N VAL A 310 14.44 13.42 0.03
CA VAL A 310 13.69 12.97 1.22
C VAL A 310 13.19 11.54 1.05
N GLN A 311 12.59 11.21 -0.11
CA GLN A 311 12.18 9.85 -0.44
C GLN A 311 13.38 8.91 -0.50
N LEU A 312 14.49 9.33 -1.14
CA LEU A 312 15.72 8.56 -1.24
C LEU A 312 16.26 8.18 0.15
N TRP A 313 16.34 9.15 1.07
CA TRP A 313 16.84 8.97 2.43
C TRP A 313 15.88 8.13 3.29
N ALA A 314 14.57 8.33 3.17
CA ALA A 314 13.59 7.49 3.87
C ALA A 314 13.68 6.03 3.44
N HIS A 315 13.87 5.77 2.14
CA HIS A 315 14.01 4.42 1.60
C HIS A 315 15.35 3.78 1.99
N THR A 316 16.48 4.50 1.97
CA THR A 316 17.76 3.95 2.41
C THR A 316 17.77 3.63 3.89
N LEU A 317 17.32 4.55 4.74
CA LEU A 317 17.28 4.34 6.19
C LEU A 317 16.36 3.16 6.56
N HIS A 318 15.20 3.04 5.91
CA HIS A 318 14.33 1.89 6.07
C HIS A 318 14.99 0.57 5.61
N SER A 319 15.61 0.56 4.43
CA SER A 319 16.21 -0.66 3.86
C SER A 319 17.46 -1.12 4.61
N GLY A 320 18.29 -0.19 5.09
CA GLY A 320 19.45 -0.45 5.94
C GLY A 320 19.04 -1.03 7.29
N LEU A 321 18.05 -0.42 7.94
CA LEU A 321 17.46 -0.93 9.18
C LEU A 321 16.93 -2.36 9.00
N ARG A 322 16.12 -2.61 7.97
CA ARG A 322 15.58 -3.94 7.68
C ARG A 322 16.68 -4.98 7.47
N ARG A 323 17.76 -4.62 6.75
CA ARG A 323 18.93 -5.47 6.52
C ARG A 323 19.66 -5.81 7.82
N CYS A 324 19.87 -4.84 8.70
CA CYS A 324 20.45 -5.07 10.03
C CYS A 324 19.55 -5.96 10.91
N LEU A 325 18.23 -5.76 10.90
CA LEU A 325 17.30 -6.60 11.64
C LEU A 325 17.29 -8.05 11.12
N GLN A 326 17.36 -8.25 9.80
CA GLN A 326 17.50 -9.59 9.21
C GLN A 326 18.81 -10.27 9.65
N GLN A 327 19.94 -9.56 9.60
CA GLN A 327 21.24 -10.07 10.08
C GLN A 327 21.24 -10.42 11.58
N LEU A 328 20.54 -9.64 12.41
CA LEU A 328 20.37 -9.93 13.84
C LEU A 328 19.50 -11.18 14.08
N LEU A 329 18.50 -11.43 13.24
CA LEU A 329 17.58 -12.58 13.36
C LEU A 329 18.15 -13.88 12.78
N GLU A 330 19.04 -13.79 11.79
CA GLU A 330 19.88 -14.91 11.31
C GLU A 330 20.99 -15.30 12.32
N GLY A 331 21.26 -14.44 13.30
CA GLY A 331 22.26 -14.61 14.35
C GLY A 331 21.85 -15.56 15.50
N PRO A 332 22.59 -15.54 16.62
CA PRO A 332 22.22 -16.31 17.80
C PRO A 332 20.88 -15.84 18.38
N ALA A 333 20.11 -16.76 18.96
CA ALA A 333 18.78 -16.47 19.50
C ALA A 333 18.80 -15.31 20.53
N LEU A 334 18.00 -14.28 20.25
CA LEU A 334 17.87 -13.09 21.08
C LEU A 334 17.33 -13.43 22.49
N ALA A 335 17.83 -12.72 23.50
CA ALA A 335 17.30 -12.81 24.86
C ALA A 335 15.84 -12.30 24.90
N ALA A 336 15.03 -12.79 25.85
CA ALA A 336 13.61 -12.43 25.94
C ALA A 336 13.35 -10.91 26.03
N ALA A 337 14.23 -10.17 26.71
CA ALA A 337 14.15 -8.71 26.81
C ALA A 337 14.42 -8.02 25.45
N ASP A 338 15.43 -8.47 24.70
CA ASP A 338 15.77 -7.94 23.38
C ASP A 338 14.71 -8.31 22.34
N ALA A 339 14.20 -9.54 22.36
CA ALA A 339 13.12 -10.00 21.49
C ALA A 339 11.83 -9.19 21.72
N PHE A 340 11.45 -8.95 22.97
CA PHE A 340 10.32 -8.07 23.29
C PHE A 340 10.55 -6.62 22.87
N ALA A 341 11.73 -6.07 23.15
CA ALA A 341 12.07 -4.70 22.78
C ALA A 341 11.99 -4.50 21.26
N LEU A 342 12.53 -5.43 20.47
CA LEU A 342 12.46 -5.42 19.01
C LEU A 342 11.03 -5.52 18.50
N LEU A 343 10.24 -6.47 19.01
CA LEU A 343 8.88 -6.72 18.55
C LEU A 343 7.95 -5.53 18.88
N HIS A 344 8.05 -4.98 20.10
CA HIS A 344 7.35 -3.75 20.48
C HIS A 344 7.78 -2.55 19.60
N TRP A 345 9.08 -2.37 19.38
CA TRP A 345 9.60 -1.24 18.61
C TRP A 345 9.15 -1.29 17.14
N ALA A 346 9.27 -2.46 16.49
CA ALA A 346 8.89 -2.64 15.09
C ALA A 346 7.38 -2.50 14.84
N LEU A 347 6.53 -2.99 15.76
CA LEU A 347 5.08 -2.98 15.59
C LEU A 347 4.39 -1.70 16.08
N HIS A 348 4.97 -0.99 17.06
CA HIS A 348 4.28 0.13 17.74
C HIS A 348 5.06 1.45 17.74
N VAL A 349 6.40 1.41 17.68
CA VAL A 349 7.23 2.63 17.74
C VAL A 349 7.60 3.13 16.34
N TYR A 350 8.05 2.26 15.45
CA TYR A 350 8.60 2.65 14.14
C TYR A 350 7.63 3.43 13.24
N LEU A 351 6.38 2.94 13.10
CA LEU A 351 5.29 3.63 12.39
C LEU A 351 4.51 4.60 13.30
N GLY A 352 4.96 4.81 14.54
CA GLY A 352 4.32 5.69 15.51
C GLY A 352 4.57 7.18 15.24
N PRO A 353 3.82 8.06 15.93
CA PRO A 353 3.93 9.52 15.78
C PRO A 353 5.26 10.09 16.32
N GLU A 354 6.07 9.28 16.99
CA GLU A 354 7.40 9.63 17.49
C GLU A 354 8.53 9.31 16.50
N MET A 355 8.19 8.71 15.35
CA MET A 355 9.14 8.17 14.37
C MET A 355 8.69 8.50 12.93
N MET A 356 8.58 7.49 12.06
CA MET A 356 8.27 7.65 10.64
C MET A 356 6.80 8.06 10.39
N GLY A 357 5.94 7.92 11.40
CA GLY A 357 4.55 8.41 11.40
C GLY A 357 4.39 9.79 12.03
N SER A 358 5.48 10.53 12.28
CA SER A 358 5.42 11.88 12.86
C SER A 358 4.83 12.90 11.90
N LEU A 359 4.03 13.83 12.45
CA LEU A 359 3.37 14.90 11.69
C LEU A 359 4.31 16.02 11.23
N GLU A 360 5.58 15.99 11.66
CA GLU A 360 6.62 16.95 11.29
C GLU A 360 7.35 16.54 10.00
N LEU A 361 7.23 15.27 9.58
CA LEU A 361 7.76 14.77 8.32
C LEU A 361 6.74 14.96 7.18
N GLY A 362 7.23 15.42 6.03
CA GLY A 362 6.42 15.58 4.83
C GLY A 362 6.00 14.25 4.18
N PRO A 363 5.04 14.28 3.25
CA PRO A 363 4.54 13.08 2.57
C PRO A 363 5.58 12.36 1.70
N GLU A 364 6.72 12.99 1.41
CA GLU A 364 7.84 12.35 0.70
C GLU A 364 8.67 11.40 1.59
N ALA A 365 8.55 11.52 2.93
CA ALA A 365 9.20 10.64 3.91
C ALA A 365 8.34 9.41 4.28
N ASP A 366 7.14 9.26 3.70
CA ASP A 366 6.21 8.17 3.99
C ASP A 366 6.80 6.81 3.59
N VAL A 367 6.97 5.92 4.57
CA VAL A 367 7.42 4.53 4.42
C VAL A 367 6.29 3.50 4.54
N SER A 368 5.03 3.92 4.72
CA SER A 368 3.88 3.01 4.85
C SER A 368 3.62 2.12 3.63
N GLN A 369 4.17 2.51 2.48
CA GLN A 369 4.09 1.79 1.20
C GLN A 369 5.27 0.82 0.98
N LEU A 370 6.28 0.83 1.87
CA LEU A 370 7.44 -0.08 1.79
C LEU A 370 7.12 -1.44 2.43
N GLU A 371 8.00 -2.42 2.20
CA GLU A 371 7.90 -3.73 2.84
C GLU A 371 8.03 -3.60 4.37
N PRO A 372 7.35 -4.43 5.17
CA PRO A 372 7.45 -4.35 6.63
C PRO A 372 8.88 -4.71 7.10
N LEU A 373 9.34 -4.03 8.16
CA LEU A 373 10.67 -4.28 8.76
C LEU A 373 10.86 -5.73 9.21
N LEU A 374 9.80 -6.36 9.70
CA LEU A 374 9.75 -7.76 10.09
C LEU A 374 8.75 -8.49 9.18
N THR A 375 9.14 -9.66 8.68
CA THR A 375 8.20 -10.59 8.02
C THR A 375 7.29 -11.23 9.07
N LEU A 376 6.17 -11.81 8.62
CA LEU A 376 5.27 -12.56 9.52
C LEU A 376 6.00 -13.73 10.21
N GLU A 377 6.85 -14.44 9.46
CA GLU A 377 7.69 -15.53 9.98
C GLU A 377 8.64 -15.05 11.08
N ASN A 378 9.28 -13.88 10.92
CA ASN A 378 10.15 -13.29 11.95
C ASN A 378 9.37 -12.90 13.21
N ILE A 379 8.13 -12.41 13.06
CA ILE A 379 7.25 -12.09 14.19
C ILE A 379 6.86 -13.37 14.94
N GLU A 380 6.39 -14.40 14.23
CA GLU A 380 6.04 -15.70 14.82
C GLU A 380 7.25 -16.36 15.53
N GLN A 381 8.45 -16.25 14.97
CA GLN A 381 9.70 -16.73 15.58
C GLN A 381 10.06 -15.96 16.86
N LEU A 382 9.93 -14.64 16.86
CA LEU A 382 10.17 -13.80 18.05
C LEU A 382 9.13 -14.07 19.14
N GLU A 383 7.86 -14.20 18.79
CA GLU A 383 6.78 -14.58 19.71
C GLU A 383 7.02 -15.97 20.31
N ALA A 384 7.41 -16.96 19.50
CA ALA A 384 7.77 -18.30 19.97
C ALA A 384 9.00 -18.28 20.90
N THR A 385 10.01 -17.45 20.60
CA THR A 385 11.19 -17.26 21.46
C THR A 385 10.81 -16.63 22.81
N PHE A 386 9.87 -15.69 22.81
CA PHE A 386 9.34 -15.09 24.04
C PHE A 386 8.53 -16.10 24.87
N VAL A 387 7.66 -16.89 24.23
CA VAL A 387 6.84 -17.93 24.90
C VAL A 387 7.71 -19.05 25.47
N THR A 388 8.71 -19.53 24.74
CA THR A 388 9.62 -20.58 25.24
C THR A 388 10.48 -20.12 26.43
N GLN A 389 10.83 -18.83 26.52
CA GLN A 389 11.53 -18.29 27.69
C GLN A 389 10.62 -18.23 28.94
N ILE A 390 9.31 -18.01 28.77
CA ILE A 390 8.34 -18.16 29.88
C ILE A 390 8.26 -19.63 30.32
N GLN A 391 8.33 -20.59 29.39
CA GLN A 391 8.39 -22.02 29.72
C GLN A 391 9.71 -22.43 30.42
N ILE A 392 10.84 -21.77 30.11
CA ILE A 392 12.10 -21.99 30.83
C ILE A 392 12.00 -21.52 32.30
N LEU A 393 11.16 -20.53 32.62
CA LEU A 393 10.88 -20.15 34.01
C LEU A 393 10.11 -21.26 34.77
N GLU A 394 9.17 -21.93 34.09
CA GLU A 394 8.47 -23.12 34.61
C GLU A 394 9.44 -24.30 34.81
N GLU A 395 10.32 -24.55 33.83
CA GLU A 395 11.36 -25.59 33.88
C GLU A 395 12.34 -25.35 35.04
N ASN A 396 12.74 -24.11 35.28
CA ASN A 396 13.62 -23.75 36.41
C ASN A 396 12.98 -24.01 37.78
N ILE A 397 11.67 -23.77 37.94
CA ILE A 397 10.94 -24.16 39.16
C ILE A 397 10.99 -25.69 39.32
N ARG A 398 10.79 -26.44 38.22
CA ARG A 398 10.92 -27.89 38.18
C ARG A 398 12.32 -28.37 38.60
N VAL A 399 13.39 -27.78 38.06
CA VAL A 399 14.78 -28.17 38.36
C VAL A 399 15.14 -27.95 39.85
N THR A 400 14.56 -26.95 40.53
CA THR A 400 14.79 -26.79 41.99
C THR A 400 14.27 -27.95 42.84
N SER A 401 13.29 -28.73 42.36
CA SER A 401 12.82 -29.97 43.02
C SER A 401 13.89 -31.07 43.05
N LEU A 402 14.87 -31.04 42.14
CA LEU A 402 15.96 -32.02 42.07
C LEU A 402 17.08 -31.73 43.09
N VAL A 403 17.08 -30.55 43.71
CA VAL A 403 18.15 -30.08 44.61
C VAL A 403 17.75 -30.21 46.08
N SER A 404 16.60 -29.66 46.49
CA SER A 404 15.93 -30.02 47.74
C SER A 404 14.48 -29.51 47.78
N GLU A 405 13.59 -30.26 48.44
CA GLU A 405 12.19 -29.84 48.69
C GLU A 405 12.13 -28.48 49.45
N SER A 406 13.09 -28.23 50.34
CA SER A 406 13.19 -26.98 51.10
C SER A 406 13.61 -25.77 50.25
N LEU A 407 14.36 -25.99 49.17
CA LEU A 407 14.69 -24.94 48.20
C LEU A 407 13.50 -24.72 47.26
N GLN A 408 12.88 -25.81 46.77
CA GLN A 408 11.67 -25.77 45.95
C GLN A 408 10.55 -24.97 46.64
N GLN A 409 10.22 -25.26 47.90
CA GLN A 409 9.20 -24.53 48.66
C GLN A 409 9.54 -23.04 48.85
N ARG A 410 10.83 -22.69 49.04
CA ARG A 410 11.26 -21.29 49.14
C ARG A 410 11.14 -20.56 47.81
N VAL A 411 11.61 -21.15 46.72
CA VAL A 411 11.54 -20.57 45.37
C VAL A 411 10.10 -20.42 44.92
N HIS A 412 9.26 -21.42 45.18
CA HIS A 412 7.82 -21.39 44.96
C HIS A 412 7.12 -20.26 45.74
N SER A 413 7.37 -20.16 47.05
CA SER A 413 6.81 -19.09 47.89
C SER A 413 7.25 -17.69 47.45
N MET A 414 8.52 -17.53 47.04
CA MET A 414 9.02 -16.27 46.46
C MET A 414 8.33 -15.95 45.13
N ALA A 415 8.21 -16.92 44.21
CA ALA A 415 7.54 -16.71 42.92
C ALA A 415 6.07 -16.31 43.08
N LEU A 416 5.33 -16.94 44.02
CA LEU A 416 3.95 -16.56 44.33
C LEU A 416 3.85 -15.17 44.98
N SER A 417 4.81 -14.80 45.83
CA SER A 417 4.90 -13.46 46.41
C SER A 417 5.10 -12.37 45.35
N GLU A 418 6.05 -12.58 44.43
CA GLU A 418 6.33 -11.65 43.33
C GLU A 418 5.16 -11.57 42.34
N LEU A 419 4.53 -12.70 41.98
CA LEU A 419 3.32 -12.70 41.16
C LEU A 419 2.17 -11.93 41.82
N GLY A 420 1.98 -12.11 43.13
CA GLY A 420 1.01 -11.31 43.90
C GLY A 420 1.35 -9.82 43.95
N ALA A 421 2.64 -9.46 44.01
CA ALA A 421 3.08 -8.06 43.96
C ALA A 421 2.86 -7.43 42.58
N PHE A 422 3.17 -8.16 41.51
CA PHE A 422 2.91 -7.79 40.13
C PHE A 422 1.41 -7.53 39.90
N LEU A 423 0.53 -8.45 40.30
CA LEU A 423 -0.93 -8.29 40.13
C LEU A 423 -1.48 -7.02 40.80
N ARG A 424 -0.98 -6.68 42.00
CA ARG A 424 -1.34 -5.44 42.69
C ARG A 424 -0.84 -4.19 41.94
N SER A 425 0.43 -4.19 41.53
CA SER A 425 1.03 -3.09 40.75
C SER A 425 0.34 -2.87 39.41
N PHE A 426 -0.03 -3.96 38.73
CA PHE A 426 -0.78 -3.95 37.48
C PHE A 426 -2.19 -3.38 37.66
N SER A 427 -2.91 -3.79 38.71
CA SER A 427 -4.21 -3.20 39.07
C SER A 427 -4.11 -1.70 39.32
N ASP A 428 -3.09 -1.24 40.06
CA ASP A 428 -2.84 0.19 40.28
C ASP A 428 -2.49 0.95 38.98
N ALA A 429 -1.73 0.34 38.07
CA ALA A 429 -1.43 0.92 36.76
C ALA A 429 -2.68 1.08 35.90
N LEU A 430 -3.54 0.07 35.89
CA LEU A 430 -4.83 0.06 35.18
C LEU A 430 -5.81 1.10 35.77
N ILE A 431 -5.74 1.34 37.09
CA ILE A 431 -6.43 2.44 37.79
C ILE A 431 -5.88 3.82 37.40
N ARG A 432 -4.58 3.98 37.15
CA ARG A 432 -4.02 5.24 36.63
C ARG A 432 -4.49 5.47 35.19
N PHE A 433 -4.23 4.52 34.30
CA PHE A 433 -4.67 4.53 32.90
C PHE A 433 -6.15 4.93 32.71
N SER A 434 -7.05 4.31 33.49
CA SER A 434 -8.48 4.64 33.47
C SER A 434 -8.81 6.07 33.92
N ARG A 435 -8.11 6.62 34.93
CA ARG A 435 -8.28 8.02 35.36
C ARG A 435 -7.75 9.00 34.33
N ASP A 436 -6.60 8.70 33.75
CA ASP A 436 -5.90 9.59 32.82
C ASP A 436 -6.68 9.68 31.49
N HIS A 437 -7.28 8.57 31.04
CA HIS A 437 -8.28 8.54 29.97
C HIS A 437 -9.53 9.36 30.32
N ALA A 438 -10.14 9.14 31.49
CA ALA A 438 -11.36 9.84 31.92
C ALA A 438 -11.17 11.37 32.10
N ARG A 439 -9.94 11.83 32.32
CA ARG A 439 -9.59 13.27 32.39
C ARG A 439 -9.17 13.87 31.04
N GLY A 440 -8.94 13.05 30.03
CA GLY A 440 -8.37 13.48 28.75
C GLY A 440 -6.88 13.84 28.80
N GLU A 441 -6.17 13.39 29.84
CA GLU A 441 -4.71 13.57 29.97
C GLU A 441 -3.96 12.59 29.03
N ALA A 442 -4.52 11.38 28.82
CA ALA A 442 -4.02 10.39 27.85
C ALA A 442 -5.18 9.65 27.16
N MET A 443 -5.58 10.09 25.96
CA MET A 443 -6.73 9.51 25.25
C MET A 443 -6.37 8.24 24.46
N ALA A 444 -6.67 7.08 25.04
CA ALA A 444 -6.59 5.78 24.36
C ALA A 444 -7.75 5.59 23.34
N PRO A 445 -7.49 5.41 22.03
CA PRO A 445 -8.56 5.31 21.02
C PRO A 445 -9.40 4.03 21.13
N HIS A 446 -8.84 2.96 21.71
CA HIS A 446 -9.50 1.65 21.86
C HIS A 446 -9.66 1.23 23.33
N TYR A 447 -10.03 2.19 24.19
CA TYR A 447 -10.07 2.01 25.65
C TYR A 447 -10.85 0.77 26.13
N VAL A 448 -12.11 0.60 25.70
CA VAL A 448 -12.92 -0.57 26.11
C VAL A 448 -12.33 -1.89 25.57
N PRO A 449 -11.96 -2.02 24.28
CA PRO A 449 -11.22 -3.19 23.79
C PRO A 449 -9.96 -3.55 24.60
N TYR A 450 -9.16 -2.58 25.07
CA TYR A 450 -7.99 -2.87 25.92
C TYR A 450 -8.39 -3.46 27.29
N LEU A 451 -9.49 -2.98 27.90
CA LEU A 451 -10.01 -3.57 29.14
C LEU A 451 -10.51 -5.01 28.91
N LEU A 452 -11.24 -5.27 27.83
CA LEU A 452 -11.74 -6.62 27.49
C LEU A 452 -10.59 -7.59 27.16
N ALA A 453 -9.56 -7.12 26.45
CA ALA A 453 -8.33 -7.88 26.24
C ALA A 453 -7.65 -8.20 27.58
N THR A 454 -7.58 -7.24 28.51
CA THR A 454 -6.99 -7.48 29.84
C THR A 454 -7.79 -8.51 30.65
N LEU A 455 -9.12 -8.52 30.54
CA LEU A 455 -9.99 -9.53 31.18
C LEU A 455 -9.70 -10.95 30.64
N ASN A 456 -9.46 -11.09 29.34
CA ASN A 456 -9.02 -12.35 28.74
C ASN A 456 -7.65 -12.80 29.27
N HIS A 457 -6.67 -11.88 29.38
CA HIS A 457 -5.35 -12.19 29.95
C HIS A 457 -5.43 -12.60 31.43
N GLN A 458 -6.24 -11.92 32.24
CA GLN A 458 -6.49 -12.31 33.63
C GLN A 458 -7.12 -13.72 33.72
N SER A 459 -8.07 -14.03 32.85
CA SER A 459 -8.73 -15.35 32.80
C SER A 459 -7.77 -16.47 32.36
N ALA A 460 -6.86 -16.20 31.42
CA ALA A 460 -5.81 -17.11 31.02
C ALA A 460 -4.81 -17.35 32.16
N LEU A 461 -4.31 -16.28 32.78
CA LEU A 461 -3.40 -16.35 33.92
C LEU A 461 -4.02 -17.11 35.11
N SER A 462 -5.31 -16.88 35.39
CA SER A 462 -6.04 -17.61 36.43
C SER A 462 -6.14 -19.12 36.14
N SER A 463 -6.24 -19.52 34.87
CA SER A 463 -6.20 -20.93 34.48
C SER A 463 -4.79 -21.53 34.65
N SER A 464 -3.75 -20.76 34.33
CA SER A 464 -2.35 -21.19 34.42
C SER A 464 -1.81 -21.25 35.86
N VAL A 465 -2.30 -20.42 36.77
CA VAL A 465 -1.86 -20.41 38.18
C VAL A 465 -2.12 -21.76 38.88
N SER A 466 -3.14 -22.51 38.47
CA SER A 466 -3.39 -23.88 38.94
C SER A 466 -2.26 -24.86 38.60
N VAL A 467 -1.49 -24.63 37.53
CA VAL A 467 -0.34 -25.45 37.14
C VAL A 467 0.86 -25.25 38.08
N LEU A 468 0.90 -24.11 38.78
CA LEU A 468 1.93 -23.82 39.78
C LEU A 468 1.69 -24.54 41.13
N GLN A 469 0.79 -25.52 41.20
CA GLN A 469 0.63 -26.37 42.39
C GLN A 469 1.63 -27.54 42.34
N PRO A 470 2.64 -27.60 43.25
CA PRO A 470 3.43 -28.81 43.42
C PRO A 470 2.58 -29.90 44.08
N ASP A 471 2.65 -31.12 43.54
CA ASP A 471 1.93 -32.29 44.06
C ASP A 471 2.20 -32.49 45.56
N GLY A 472 1.13 -32.50 46.37
CA GLY A 472 1.18 -32.84 47.79
C GLY A 472 1.29 -31.66 48.79
N VAL A 473 1.35 -30.40 48.35
CA VAL A 473 1.35 -29.24 49.26
C VAL A 473 -0.08 -28.75 49.54
N ALA A 474 -0.33 -28.33 50.79
CA ALA A 474 -1.67 -27.92 51.23
C ALA A 474 -2.23 -26.72 50.43
N SER A 475 -3.51 -26.83 50.06
CA SER A 475 -4.32 -25.94 49.18
C SER A 475 -4.34 -24.43 49.50
N GLY A 476 -3.65 -23.96 50.55
CA GLY A 476 -3.69 -22.56 50.99
C GLY A 476 -2.61 -21.64 50.41
N ALA A 477 -1.57 -22.17 49.76
CA ALA A 477 -0.43 -21.37 49.30
C ALA A 477 -0.78 -20.38 48.16
N LEU A 478 -1.75 -20.73 47.31
CA LEU A 478 -2.17 -19.92 46.16
C LEU A 478 -3.22 -18.84 46.48
N ALA A 479 -3.91 -18.94 47.63
CA ALA A 479 -4.99 -18.04 48.00
C ALA A 479 -4.65 -16.53 47.89
N PRO A 480 -3.43 -16.04 48.20
CA PRO A 480 -3.07 -14.63 48.01
C PRO A 480 -2.97 -14.19 46.54
N VAL A 481 -2.70 -15.12 45.61
CA VAL A 481 -2.63 -14.86 44.17
C VAL A 481 -4.03 -14.98 43.54
N GLU A 482 -4.79 -16.00 43.91
CA GLU A 482 -6.19 -16.20 43.50
C GLU A 482 -7.05 -15.00 43.91
N THR A 483 -6.95 -14.56 45.17
CA THR A 483 -7.69 -13.35 45.63
C THR A 483 -7.25 -12.06 44.93
N ALA A 484 -5.98 -11.95 44.51
CA ALA A 484 -5.50 -10.81 43.72
C ALA A 484 -6.02 -10.85 42.27
N LEU A 485 -6.15 -12.04 41.68
CA LEU A 485 -6.77 -12.26 40.38
C LEU A 485 -8.27 -11.95 40.40
N ASP A 486 -9.00 -12.38 41.43
CA ASP A 486 -10.42 -12.07 41.62
C ASP A 486 -10.66 -10.56 41.80
N GLU A 487 -9.79 -9.87 42.55
CA GLU A 487 -9.85 -8.42 42.71
C GLU A 487 -9.58 -7.71 41.39
N LEU A 488 -8.59 -8.17 40.62
CA LEU A 488 -8.29 -7.64 39.29
C LEU A 488 -9.46 -7.87 38.32
N GLN A 489 -10.08 -9.06 38.31
CA GLN A 489 -11.26 -9.36 37.49
C GLN A 489 -12.41 -8.41 37.81
N ARG A 490 -12.79 -8.31 39.09
CA ARG A 490 -13.85 -7.39 39.55
C ARG A 490 -13.52 -5.93 39.25
N ARG A 491 -12.24 -5.54 39.32
CA ARG A 491 -11.78 -4.20 38.96
C ARG A 491 -11.94 -3.91 37.46
N ILE A 492 -11.56 -4.83 36.59
CA ILE A 492 -11.70 -4.68 35.14
C ILE A 492 -13.17 -4.60 34.74
N CYS A 493 -14.00 -5.54 35.20
CA CYS A 493 -15.44 -5.54 34.93
C CYS A 493 -16.09 -4.22 35.36
N ARG A 494 -15.76 -3.72 36.56
CA ARG A 494 -16.24 -2.43 37.06
C ARG A 494 -15.82 -1.27 36.16
N LEU A 495 -14.59 -1.22 35.67
CA LEU A 495 -14.12 -0.13 34.80
C LEU A 495 -14.79 -0.14 33.42
N VAL A 496 -15.06 -1.32 32.86
CA VAL A 496 -15.86 -1.47 31.63
C VAL A 496 -17.29 -0.93 31.85
N LEU A 497 -17.90 -1.30 32.97
CA LEU A 497 -19.27 -0.88 33.31
C LEU A 497 -19.38 0.60 33.70
N GLU A 498 -18.33 1.21 34.25
CA GLU A 498 -18.29 2.66 34.48
C GLU A 498 -18.35 3.46 33.16
N VAL A 499 -17.85 2.91 32.03
CA VAL A 499 -18.04 3.53 30.70
C VAL A 499 -19.49 3.39 30.22
N LEU A 500 -20.06 2.17 30.25
CA LEU A 500 -21.46 1.93 29.90
C LEU A 500 -22.41 2.85 30.68
N LEU A 501 -22.16 2.97 32.00
CA LEU A 501 -22.93 3.86 32.87
C LEU A 501 -22.83 5.33 32.45
N ALA A 502 -21.64 5.81 32.07
CA ALA A 502 -21.48 7.18 31.60
C ALA A 502 -22.30 7.47 30.32
N GLU A 503 -22.42 6.49 29.42
CA GLU A 503 -23.25 6.62 28.21
C GLU A 503 -24.76 6.57 28.50
N LEU A 504 -25.20 5.72 29.43
CA LEU A 504 -26.62 5.55 29.77
C LEU A 504 -27.17 6.61 30.73
N GLN A 505 -26.31 7.26 31.53
CA GLN A 505 -26.69 8.27 32.52
C GLN A 505 -27.66 9.37 32.01
N PRO A 506 -27.48 10.00 30.81
CA PRO A 506 -28.43 10.98 30.30
C PRO A 506 -29.81 10.38 29.96
N LEU A 507 -29.87 9.13 29.51
CA LEU A 507 -31.11 8.43 29.21
C LEU A 507 -31.86 8.09 30.51
N PHE A 508 -31.15 7.55 31.50
CA PHE A 508 -31.71 7.28 32.84
C PHE A 508 -32.26 8.56 33.50
N ALA A 509 -31.59 9.70 33.35
CA ALA A 509 -32.08 10.99 33.86
C ALA A 509 -33.40 11.46 33.20
N ALA A 510 -33.69 11.02 31.97
CA ALA A 510 -34.90 11.37 31.24
C ALA A 510 -36.09 10.42 31.49
N LEU A 511 -35.84 9.20 32.01
CA LEU A 511 -36.87 8.20 32.27
C LEU A 511 -38.03 8.67 33.17
N PRO A 512 -37.83 9.29 34.35
CA PRO A 512 -38.93 9.62 35.27
C PRO A 512 -39.77 10.82 34.78
N SER A 513 -40.58 10.58 33.74
CA SER A 513 -41.36 11.56 33.02
C SER A 513 -42.75 11.02 32.68
N ARG A 514 -43.68 11.92 32.35
CA ARG A 514 -45.00 11.51 31.80
C ARG A 514 -44.88 10.86 30.42
N ARG A 515 -43.77 11.07 29.70
CA ARG A 515 -43.51 10.42 28.41
C ARG A 515 -43.28 8.91 28.58
N TRP A 516 -42.49 8.49 29.57
CA TRP A 516 -42.23 7.07 29.88
C TRP A 516 -43.52 6.28 30.16
N LEU A 517 -44.48 6.85 30.89
CA LEU A 517 -45.80 6.20 31.09
C LEU A 517 -46.57 5.96 29.79
N SER A 518 -46.34 6.79 28.76
CA SER A 518 -47.14 6.83 27.52
C SER A 518 -46.45 6.23 26.28
N LYS A 519 -45.12 6.07 26.28
CA LYS A 519 -44.31 5.75 25.10
C LYS A 519 -43.13 4.85 25.49
N SER A 520 -42.87 3.82 24.67
CA SER A 520 -41.77 2.87 24.90
C SER A 520 -40.38 3.42 24.61
N GLU A 521 -40.32 4.37 23.66
CA GLU A 521 -39.13 4.96 23.04
C GLU A 521 -37.95 5.20 24.01
N LEU A 522 -38.23 5.64 25.25
CA LEU A 522 -37.20 6.00 26.22
C LEU A 522 -36.44 4.81 26.84
N LEU A 523 -37.04 3.61 26.89
CA LEU A 523 -36.30 2.39 27.26
C LEU A 523 -35.68 1.75 26.01
N ASP A 524 -36.34 1.84 24.87
CA ASP A 524 -35.83 1.32 23.61
C ASP A 524 -34.45 1.94 23.29
N ASP A 525 -34.26 3.25 23.51
CA ASP A 525 -32.96 3.96 23.42
C ASP A 525 -31.89 3.37 24.37
N VAL A 526 -32.27 3.01 25.61
CA VAL A 526 -31.37 2.41 26.62
C VAL A 526 -30.98 0.99 26.21
N CYS A 527 -31.93 0.21 25.69
CA CYS A 527 -31.70 -1.13 25.18
C CYS A 527 -30.75 -1.10 23.98
N GLU A 528 -30.98 -0.25 22.98
CA GLU A 528 -30.13 -0.12 21.78
C GLU A 528 -28.69 0.29 22.16
N ARG A 529 -28.52 1.23 23.10
CA ARG A 529 -27.19 1.66 23.54
C ARG A 529 -26.47 0.57 24.33
N THR A 530 -27.19 -0.15 25.18
CA THR A 530 -26.65 -1.30 25.94
C THR A 530 -26.26 -2.45 25.02
N GLU A 531 -27.11 -2.79 24.05
CA GLU A 531 -26.86 -3.84 23.05
C GLU A 531 -25.57 -3.53 22.27
N ARG A 532 -25.48 -2.32 21.70
CA ARG A 532 -24.31 -1.86 20.95
C ARG A 532 -23.01 -1.92 21.76
N PHE A 533 -23.06 -1.58 23.05
CA PHE A 533 -21.89 -1.66 23.93
C PHE A 533 -21.51 -3.12 24.27
N CYS A 534 -22.51 -3.96 24.57
CA CYS A 534 -22.29 -5.35 24.94
C CYS A 534 -21.95 -6.28 23.76
N GLN A 535 -22.15 -5.87 22.51
CA GLN A 535 -21.71 -6.60 21.32
C GLN A 535 -20.21 -6.97 21.38
N ASP A 536 -19.36 -6.09 21.92
CA ASP A 536 -17.93 -6.35 22.08
C ASP A 536 -17.60 -7.39 23.15
N PHE A 537 -18.52 -7.73 24.05
CA PHE A 537 -18.29 -8.75 25.08
C PHE A 537 -18.19 -10.16 24.48
N SER A 538 -18.69 -10.36 23.25
CA SER A 538 -18.47 -11.58 22.45
C SER A 538 -16.98 -11.92 22.23
N ARG A 539 -16.09 -10.93 22.38
CA ARG A 539 -14.63 -11.09 22.29
C ARG A 539 -13.99 -11.61 23.58
N VAL A 540 -14.76 -11.71 24.67
CA VAL A 540 -14.31 -12.23 25.97
C VAL A 540 -14.59 -13.75 26.04
N ARG A 541 -13.66 -14.51 26.62
CA ARG A 541 -13.83 -15.97 26.79
C ARG A 541 -14.80 -16.28 27.94
N ASN A 542 -15.59 -17.34 27.79
CA ASN A 542 -16.35 -17.90 28.92
C ASN A 542 -15.40 -18.52 29.96
N PRO A 543 -15.69 -18.45 31.27
CA PRO A 543 -16.92 -17.92 31.89
C PRO A 543 -16.94 -16.39 32.12
N ALA A 544 -15.82 -15.68 31.87
CA ALA A 544 -15.72 -14.24 32.17
C ALA A 544 -16.73 -13.38 31.38
N ALA A 545 -17.10 -13.79 30.16
CA ALA A 545 -18.15 -13.13 29.38
C ALA A 545 -19.53 -13.19 30.06
N GLN A 546 -19.93 -14.35 30.61
CA GLN A 546 -21.19 -14.49 31.37
C GLN A 546 -21.17 -13.63 32.64
N LEU A 547 -20.05 -13.58 33.36
CA LEU A 547 -19.91 -12.72 34.54
C LEU A 547 -20.03 -11.23 34.19
N LEU A 548 -19.40 -10.80 33.07
CA LEU A 548 -19.49 -9.42 32.61
C LEU A 548 -20.91 -9.05 32.13
N LEU A 549 -21.61 -9.95 31.44
CA LEU A 549 -23.02 -9.78 31.05
C LEU A 549 -23.97 -9.74 32.27
N ALA A 550 -23.74 -10.58 33.28
CA ALA A 550 -24.54 -10.58 34.51
C ALA A 550 -24.35 -9.30 35.33
N GLU A 551 -23.11 -8.82 35.46
CA GLU A 551 -22.83 -7.52 36.09
C GLU A 551 -23.37 -6.34 35.25
N ALA A 552 -23.42 -6.46 33.92
CA ALA A 552 -24.09 -5.49 33.05
C ALA A 552 -25.61 -5.45 33.27
N GLU A 553 -26.29 -6.61 33.27
CA GLU A 553 -27.74 -6.72 33.56
C GLU A 553 -28.04 -6.10 34.92
N ARG A 554 -27.30 -6.52 35.95
CA ARG A 554 -27.39 -6.01 37.31
C ARG A 554 -27.22 -4.49 37.35
N THR A 555 -26.22 -3.97 36.66
CA THR A 555 -25.90 -2.54 36.63
C THR A 555 -27.00 -1.72 35.95
N VAL A 556 -27.47 -2.14 34.78
CA VAL A 556 -28.55 -1.49 34.02
C VAL A 556 -29.87 -1.51 34.80
N VAL A 557 -30.24 -2.67 35.37
CA VAL A 557 -31.46 -2.83 36.17
C VAL A 557 -31.41 -1.98 37.46
N LEU A 558 -30.26 -1.91 38.13
CA LEU A 558 -30.10 -1.08 39.33
C LEU A 558 -30.22 0.41 39.00
N GLN A 559 -29.60 0.91 37.91
CA GLN A 559 -29.74 2.31 37.54
C GLN A 559 -31.15 2.67 37.06
N TYR A 560 -31.78 1.78 36.30
CA TYR A 560 -33.19 1.91 35.91
C TYR A 560 -34.10 2.10 37.14
N LEU A 561 -33.94 1.25 38.16
CA LEU A 561 -34.66 1.38 39.43
C LEU A 561 -34.29 2.66 40.20
N CYS A 562 -33.00 3.00 40.29
CA CYS A 562 -32.55 4.23 40.95
C CYS A 562 -33.13 5.49 40.30
N ALA A 563 -33.13 5.57 38.97
CA ALA A 563 -33.68 6.69 38.21
C ALA A 563 -35.19 6.88 38.48
N LEU A 564 -35.96 5.80 38.45
CA LEU A 564 -37.40 5.86 38.74
C LEU A 564 -37.71 6.17 40.21
N MET A 565 -36.90 5.68 41.16
CA MET A 565 -37.08 5.94 42.60
C MET A 565 -36.65 7.36 43.02
N GLN A 566 -35.65 7.94 42.36
CA GLN A 566 -35.19 9.31 42.59
C GLN A 566 -36.03 10.34 41.81
N GLY A 567 -36.73 9.90 40.78
CA GLY A 567 -37.61 10.69 39.93
C GLY A 567 -38.86 11.25 40.63
N ARG A 568 -39.32 12.42 40.17
CA ARG A 568 -40.51 13.11 40.73
C ARG A 568 -41.81 12.76 40.00
N LEU A 569 -41.98 11.50 39.60
CA LEU A 569 -43.21 11.05 38.94
C LEU A 569 -44.32 10.85 39.99
N VAL A 570 -45.41 11.60 39.87
CA VAL A 570 -46.57 11.49 40.76
C VAL A 570 -47.78 11.01 39.97
N CYS A 571 -48.19 9.76 40.22
CA CYS A 571 -49.42 9.19 39.70
C CYS A 571 -50.64 9.78 40.43
N ARG A 572 -51.53 10.44 39.70
CA ARG A 572 -52.68 11.18 40.23
C ARG A 572 -53.95 10.34 40.38
N GLY A 573 -54.07 9.24 39.64
CA GLY A 573 -55.26 8.37 39.59
C GLY A 573 -55.03 6.92 40.03
N ALA A 574 -56.06 6.08 39.87
CA ALA A 574 -55.88 4.62 39.87
C ALA A 574 -55.28 4.16 38.54
N ASP A 575 -55.77 4.72 37.43
CA ASP A 575 -55.39 4.33 36.06
C ASP A 575 -53.91 4.66 35.76
N GLU A 576 -53.41 5.83 36.19
CA GLU A 576 -51.98 6.16 36.10
C GLU A 576 -51.10 5.20 36.94
N ARG A 577 -51.65 4.53 37.97
CA ARG A 577 -50.90 3.54 38.78
C ARG A 577 -50.92 2.14 38.16
N THR A 578 -52.02 1.72 37.55
CA THR A 578 -52.05 0.46 36.77
C THR A 578 -51.19 0.58 35.52
N GLN A 579 -51.29 1.69 34.78
CA GLN A 579 -50.43 1.99 33.63
C GLN A 579 -48.93 2.00 34.02
N ALA A 580 -48.56 2.58 35.16
CA ALA A 580 -47.18 2.53 35.66
C ALA A 580 -46.70 1.11 36.02
N ALA A 581 -47.59 0.27 36.54
CA ALA A 581 -47.28 -1.13 36.87
C ALA A 581 -47.14 -2.00 35.62
N GLU A 582 -48.02 -1.82 34.64
CA GLU A 582 -47.94 -2.46 33.32
C GLU A 582 -46.69 -2.03 32.56
N ARG A 583 -46.35 -0.73 32.57
CA ARG A 583 -45.11 -0.21 31.97
C ARG A 583 -43.88 -0.82 32.63
N LEU A 584 -43.81 -0.85 33.96
CA LEU A 584 -42.72 -1.52 34.70
C LEU A 584 -42.57 -3.01 34.35
N GLN A 585 -43.69 -3.71 34.12
CA GLN A 585 -43.66 -5.12 33.74
C GLN A 585 -43.19 -5.31 32.29
N HIS A 586 -43.60 -4.43 31.38
CA HIS A 586 -43.12 -4.41 30.00
C HIS A 586 -41.63 -4.09 29.95
N ASP A 587 -41.18 -3.06 30.67
CA ASP A 587 -39.78 -2.66 30.79
C ASP A 587 -38.89 -3.78 31.34
N ALA A 588 -39.38 -4.51 32.37
CA ALA A 588 -38.69 -5.67 32.92
C ALA A 588 -38.59 -6.83 31.92
N ALA A 589 -39.61 -7.03 31.07
CA ALA A 589 -39.56 -8.01 30.00
C ALA A 589 -38.58 -7.58 28.90
N GLN A 590 -38.61 -6.32 28.45
CA GLN A 590 -37.68 -5.80 27.45
C GLN A 590 -36.22 -5.93 27.89
N LEU A 591 -35.90 -5.57 29.14
CA LEU A 591 -34.55 -5.75 29.70
C LEU A 591 -34.15 -7.24 29.81
N ARG A 592 -35.08 -8.13 30.16
CA ARG A 592 -34.82 -9.58 30.16
C ARG A 592 -34.50 -10.10 28.77
N GLU A 593 -35.31 -9.76 27.77
CA GLU A 593 -35.12 -10.24 26.39
C GLU A 593 -33.85 -9.65 25.76
N LEU A 594 -33.46 -8.42 26.10
CA LEU A 594 -32.18 -7.82 25.71
C LEU A 594 -30.99 -8.69 26.15
N PHE A 595 -30.88 -9.01 27.45
CA PHE A 595 -29.74 -9.78 27.94
C PHE A 595 -29.80 -11.26 27.52
N LEU A 596 -30.98 -11.83 27.30
CA LEU A 596 -31.12 -13.13 26.64
C LEU A 596 -30.62 -13.10 25.18
N GLY A 597 -30.95 -12.06 24.41
CA GLY A 597 -30.45 -11.85 23.05
C GLY A 597 -28.93 -11.65 22.97
N LEU A 598 -28.34 -11.04 24.02
CA LEU A 598 -26.89 -10.93 24.20
C LEU A 598 -26.23 -12.23 24.71
N GLY A 599 -26.99 -13.29 24.97
CA GLY A 599 -26.47 -14.61 25.34
C GLY A 599 -26.23 -14.84 26.85
N LEU A 600 -26.83 -14.05 27.73
CA LEU A 600 -26.77 -14.28 29.19
C LEU A 600 -27.57 -15.52 29.60
N GLU A 601 -26.93 -16.46 30.30
CA GLU A 601 -27.57 -17.71 30.74
C GLU A 601 -28.71 -17.48 31.75
N GLU A 602 -29.77 -18.29 31.63
CA GLU A 602 -30.99 -18.17 32.44
C GLU A 602 -30.76 -18.26 33.96
N SER A 603 -29.67 -18.91 34.37
CA SER A 603 -29.24 -19.23 35.74
C SER A 603 -28.59 -18.07 36.50
N VAL A 604 -28.04 -17.07 35.79
CA VAL A 604 -27.20 -16.00 36.36
C VAL A 604 -27.96 -14.66 36.52
N ARG A 605 -29.25 -14.62 36.17
CA ARG A 605 -30.02 -13.39 35.96
C ARG A 605 -30.50 -12.68 37.24
N CYS A 606 -30.53 -11.35 37.17
CA CYS A 606 -31.13 -10.45 38.17
C CYS A 606 -32.63 -10.12 37.91
N ALA A 607 -33.15 -10.38 36.71
CA ALA A 607 -34.53 -10.10 36.29
C ALA A 607 -35.68 -10.48 37.27
N PRO A 608 -35.62 -11.55 38.10
CA PRO A 608 -36.67 -11.87 39.07
C PRO A 608 -37.02 -10.74 40.06
N VAL A 609 -36.05 -9.84 40.34
CA VAL A 609 -36.24 -8.72 41.28
C VAL A 609 -37.27 -7.70 40.78
N LEU A 610 -37.32 -7.44 39.47
CA LEU A 610 -38.29 -6.51 38.88
C LEU A 610 -39.72 -7.07 38.94
N LEU A 611 -39.88 -8.36 38.68
CA LEU A 611 -41.17 -9.04 38.75
C LEU A 611 -41.72 -9.10 40.19
N ALA A 612 -40.84 -9.29 41.19
CA ALA A 612 -41.22 -9.28 42.61
C ALA A 612 -41.74 -7.92 43.13
N LEU A 613 -41.40 -6.81 42.47
CA LEU A 613 -41.91 -5.47 42.85
C LEU A 613 -43.42 -5.30 42.56
N ARG A 614 -44.01 -6.14 41.69
CA ARG A 614 -45.45 -6.18 41.40
C ARG A 614 -46.27 -6.60 42.62
N GLU A 615 -45.89 -7.71 43.25
CA GLU A 615 -46.66 -8.34 44.32
C GLU A 615 -46.74 -7.49 45.60
N LYS A 616 -45.74 -6.64 45.85
CA LYS A 616 -45.73 -5.70 46.99
C LYS A 616 -46.45 -4.38 46.72
N LYS A 617 -46.86 -4.05 45.49
CA LYS A 617 -47.41 -2.72 45.13
C LYS A 617 -48.89 -2.69 44.73
N THR A 618 -49.53 -3.83 44.46
CA THR A 618 -50.97 -3.89 44.19
C THR A 618 -51.85 -3.48 45.38
N HIS A 619 -51.32 -3.52 46.62
CA HIS A 619 -52.06 -3.22 47.85
C HIS A 619 -51.72 -1.90 48.55
N ALA A 620 -50.77 -1.10 48.07
CA ALA A 620 -50.32 0.13 48.75
C ALA A 620 -50.46 1.38 47.88
N ALA A 621 -51.11 2.42 48.43
CA ALA A 621 -51.22 3.71 47.77
C ALA A 621 -49.85 4.40 47.66
N TRP A 622 -49.57 5.02 46.51
CA TRP A 622 -48.50 6.02 46.38
C TRP A 622 -48.76 7.13 47.42
N PRO A 623 -47.75 7.58 48.18
CA PRO A 623 -47.98 8.54 49.26
C PRO A 623 -48.55 9.83 48.69
N ARG A 624 -49.80 10.16 49.09
CA ARG A 624 -50.34 11.51 48.89
C ARG A 624 -49.46 12.47 49.67
N GLY A 625 -49.09 13.59 49.03
CA GLY A 625 -48.18 14.57 49.61
C GLY A 625 -48.68 15.08 50.97
N GLY A 626 -47.99 14.67 52.03
CA GLY A 626 -48.24 15.08 53.40
C GLY A 626 -47.00 14.82 54.23
N ARG A 627 -46.43 15.88 54.84
CA ARG A 627 -45.44 15.70 55.91
C ARG A 627 -46.15 15.07 57.12
N PRO A 628 -45.44 14.24 57.87
CA PRO A 628 -45.31 14.56 59.29
C PRO A 628 -43.85 14.51 59.77
N ALA A 629 -43.64 15.03 60.96
CA ALA A 629 -42.33 15.17 61.58
C ALA A 629 -42.08 14.08 62.64
N THR A 630 -40.85 14.11 63.18
CA THR A 630 -40.43 13.64 64.51
C THR A 630 -40.34 12.14 64.85
N LYS A 631 -39.07 11.69 64.88
CA LYS A 631 -38.33 11.08 66.03
C LYS A 631 -38.56 9.61 66.43
N ILE A 632 -37.41 9.05 66.92
CA ILE A 632 -37.13 7.82 67.69
C ILE A 632 -36.49 6.69 66.85
N SER A 633 -35.45 5.95 67.28
CA SER A 633 -34.26 6.25 68.11
C SER A 633 -33.26 5.07 68.04
N ARG A 634 -31.97 5.37 67.81
CA ARG A 634 -30.72 4.64 68.16
C ARG A 634 -30.66 3.10 68.38
N ARG A 635 -29.51 2.58 67.90
CA ARG A 635 -28.79 1.30 68.12
C ARG A 635 -29.02 0.29 66.98
N GLU A 636 -27.99 -0.35 66.41
CA GLU A 636 -26.61 -0.59 66.88
C GLU A 636 -25.48 -0.06 65.96
N ARG A 637 -24.22 -0.28 66.39
CA ARG A 637 -22.94 0.09 65.72
C ARG A 637 -22.35 -1.18 65.04
N GLY A 638 -21.42 -1.11 64.09
CA GLY A 638 -20.69 0.02 63.50
C GLY A 638 -20.09 -0.34 62.12
N SER A 639 -19.70 0.66 61.31
CA SER A 639 -18.29 1.10 61.10
C SER A 639 -17.45 0.07 60.33
N HIS A 640 -17.02 0.26 59.08
CA HIS A 640 -16.48 1.45 58.41
C HIS A 640 -16.91 1.52 56.91
N LEU A 641 -16.61 2.52 56.08
CA LEU A 641 -15.80 3.76 56.23
C LEU A 641 -16.53 4.96 55.54
N CYS A 642 -15.84 5.87 54.85
CA CYS A 642 -16.42 7.02 54.12
C CYS A 642 -15.69 7.28 52.78
N PRO A 643 -16.36 7.87 51.76
CA PRO A 643 -15.68 8.44 50.59
C PRO A 643 -15.08 9.82 50.93
N LEU A 644 -13.83 10.06 50.54
CA LEU A 644 -13.15 11.34 50.68
C LEU A 644 -13.52 12.28 49.52
N GLY A 645 -14.08 13.44 49.85
CA GLY A 645 -14.16 14.60 48.97
C GLY A 645 -13.91 15.89 49.78
N PRO A 646 -13.06 16.82 49.31
CA PRO A 646 -12.70 18.00 50.10
C PRO A 646 -13.81 19.06 50.06
N ALA A 647 -14.30 19.46 51.24
CA ALA A 647 -15.21 20.58 51.40
C ALA A 647 -14.44 21.91 51.61
N ARG A 648 -14.90 22.97 50.94
CA ARG A 648 -14.41 24.34 51.14
C ARG A 648 -14.75 24.86 52.54
N GLY A 649 -13.75 25.42 53.24
CA GLY A 649 -13.96 26.27 54.41
C GLY A 649 -13.52 27.71 54.14
N ARG A 650 -14.34 28.70 54.53
CA ARG A 650 -13.97 30.12 54.65
C ARG A 650 -14.12 30.56 56.10
N VAL A 651 -13.08 31.13 56.71
CA VAL A 651 -13.15 32.27 57.65
C VAL A 651 -11.93 33.16 57.36
N ALA A 652 -12.00 34.45 57.73
CA ALA A 652 -11.17 35.52 57.19
C ALA A 652 -9.97 35.95 58.07
N GLY A 653 -9.03 36.70 57.47
CA GLY A 653 -8.40 37.84 58.15
C GLY A 653 -6.86 37.94 58.16
N ALA A 654 -6.24 38.39 57.07
CA ALA A 654 -5.04 39.23 57.06
C ALA A 654 -4.70 39.74 55.63
N ALA A 655 -4.13 40.94 55.53
CA ALA A 655 -3.53 41.56 54.33
C ALA A 655 -2.12 42.08 54.72
N PRO A 656 -1.27 42.68 53.84
CA PRO A 656 -1.45 42.99 52.41
C PRO A 656 -0.24 42.59 51.50
N GLY A 657 -0.35 42.80 50.18
CA GLY A 657 0.80 42.69 49.26
C GLY A 657 0.47 43.00 47.78
N ARG A 658 1.21 43.94 47.18
CA ARG A 658 1.21 44.32 45.73
C ARG A 658 1.59 43.09 44.86
N THR A 659 1.32 42.98 43.54
CA THR A 659 1.41 44.01 42.47
C THR A 659 0.60 43.63 41.21
N GLN A 660 0.28 44.66 40.42
CA GLN A 660 -0.28 44.77 39.05
C GLN A 660 0.28 43.73 38.03
N LEU A 661 -0.45 43.29 36.98
CA LEU A 661 -0.63 44.00 35.68
C LEU A 661 -1.66 43.31 34.74
N LEU A 662 -2.37 44.13 33.94
CA LEU A 662 -3.01 43.96 32.59
C LEU A 662 -3.44 42.54 32.11
N ALA A 663 -4.69 42.22 31.73
CA ALA A 663 -5.71 42.89 30.89
C ALA A 663 -5.37 42.99 29.37
N GLY A 664 -6.07 42.24 28.51
CA GLY A 664 -5.91 42.30 27.04
C GLY A 664 -6.61 41.22 26.19
N ARG A 665 -7.90 41.38 25.91
CA ARG A 665 -8.73 40.71 24.86
C ARG A 665 -9.88 41.68 24.53
N PRO A 666 -10.64 41.53 23.42
CA PRO A 666 -10.26 41.15 22.05
C PRO A 666 -10.98 42.00 20.96
N THR A 667 -10.58 41.88 19.69
CA THR A 667 -11.42 42.18 18.50
C THR A 667 -10.95 41.24 17.38
N ALA A 668 -11.71 40.31 16.81
CA ALA A 668 -13.09 40.32 16.31
C ALA A 668 -13.26 41.16 15.02
N LEU A 669 -13.26 40.48 13.87
CA LEU A 669 -14.18 40.74 12.76
C LEU A 669 -14.40 39.42 11.99
N ALA A 670 -15.63 39.17 11.57
CA ALA A 670 -16.07 37.94 10.91
C ALA A 670 -16.72 38.25 9.57
N LEU A 671 -16.67 37.30 8.63
CA LEU A 671 -17.62 37.14 7.51
C LEU A 671 -17.53 35.65 7.08
N CYS A 672 -18.38 34.75 7.60
CA CYS A 672 -19.74 34.46 7.12
C CYS A 672 -19.84 33.99 5.66
N ARG A 673 -19.90 32.67 5.47
CA ARG A 673 -20.96 32.02 4.67
C ARG A 673 -21.22 30.60 5.19
N SER A 674 -22.45 30.13 5.05
CA SER A 674 -23.00 28.93 5.73
C SER A 674 -23.85 28.11 4.71
N PRO A 675 -24.51 26.98 5.06
CA PRO A 675 -24.26 25.72 4.35
C PRO A 675 -25.52 25.11 3.68
N ARG A 676 -25.31 24.01 2.94
CA ARG A 676 -26.28 23.00 2.42
C ARG A 676 -25.45 21.97 1.63
N THR A 677 -25.68 20.66 1.64
CA THR A 677 -26.74 19.78 2.20
C THR A 677 -26.13 18.43 2.60
N LEU A 678 -26.76 17.74 3.56
CA LEU A 678 -26.46 16.34 3.92
C LEU A 678 -27.31 15.34 3.12
N GLN A 679 -26.96 14.06 3.28
CA GLN A 679 -27.78 12.84 3.13
C GLN A 679 -27.85 12.11 1.76
N PRO A 680 -28.13 10.78 1.74
CA PRO A 680 -27.08 9.82 1.33
C PRO A 680 -27.57 8.74 0.33
N ARG A 681 -26.69 7.80 -0.03
CA ARG A 681 -27.10 6.47 -0.53
C ARG A 681 -26.22 5.34 0.04
N ALA A 682 -26.87 4.20 0.26
CA ALA A 682 -26.28 2.97 0.78
C ALA A 682 -26.37 1.85 -0.25
N SER A 683 -25.42 0.91 -0.22
CA SER A 683 -25.52 -0.51 -0.64
C SER A 683 -24.11 -1.13 -0.52
N THR A 684 -23.77 -1.95 0.49
CA THR A 684 -24.10 -3.38 0.72
C THR A 684 -23.42 -4.38 -0.22
N TYR A 685 -23.00 -5.53 0.36
CA TYR A 685 -22.43 -6.74 -0.25
C TYR A 685 -20.92 -6.68 -0.60
N SER A 686 -20.10 -7.70 -0.33
CA SER A 686 -20.31 -8.95 0.43
C SER A 686 -18.95 -9.56 0.85
N CYS A 687 -18.85 -10.12 2.06
CA CYS A 687 -17.75 -11.00 2.45
C CYS A 687 -18.27 -12.40 2.81
N ALA A 688 -17.78 -13.41 2.09
CA ALA A 688 -17.89 -14.84 2.33
C ALA A 688 -16.60 -15.46 1.73
N VAL A 689 -15.99 -16.56 2.19
CA VAL A 689 -16.51 -17.73 2.93
C VAL A 689 -15.45 -18.26 3.93
N LEU A 690 -15.94 -18.64 5.11
CA LEU A 690 -15.52 -19.67 6.09
C LEU A 690 -14.24 -20.53 5.90
N LEU A 691 -13.63 -20.83 7.05
CA LEU A 691 -12.83 -22.03 7.35
C LEU A 691 -13.29 -22.59 8.73
N PRO A 692 -13.59 -23.91 8.86
CA PRO A 692 -13.79 -24.51 10.19
C PRO A 692 -13.11 -25.90 10.40
N SER A 693 -12.48 -26.08 11.56
CA SER A 693 -11.96 -27.32 12.16
C SER A 693 -11.55 -26.99 13.62
N LEU A 694 -11.66 -27.79 14.70
CA LEU A 694 -12.21 -29.13 15.05
C LEU A 694 -12.91 -28.98 16.44
N GLY A 695 -13.65 -29.94 17.05
CA GLY A 695 -14.11 -31.27 16.64
C GLY A 695 -14.66 -32.12 17.83
N ALA A 696 -15.29 -33.25 17.48
CA ALA A 696 -15.36 -34.54 18.20
C ALA A 696 -15.92 -34.67 19.67
N LEU A 697 -17.01 -35.44 19.86
CA LEU A 697 -17.02 -36.86 20.31
C LEU A 697 -18.40 -37.39 20.80
N CYS A 698 -18.75 -38.62 20.38
CA CYS A 698 -19.54 -39.69 21.04
C CYS A 698 -20.90 -39.37 21.73
N LEU A 699 -22.03 -40.07 21.47
CA LEU A 699 -22.25 -41.52 21.49
C LEU A 699 -23.50 -41.94 20.67
N THR A 700 -23.56 -43.20 20.23
CA THR A 700 -24.76 -43.89 19.67
C THR A 700 -25.42 -44.78 20.75
N PRO A 701 -26.69 -45.22 20.59
CA PRO A 701 -26.97 -46.45 19.82
C PRO A 701 -28.33 -46.49 19.06
N GLY A 702 -28.49 -47.40 18.08
CA GLY A 702 -29.82 -47.82 17.57
C GLY A 702 -29.98 -47.93 16.03
N TYR A 703 -29.65 -49.09 15.46
CA TYR A 703 -29.94 -49.55 14.09
C TYR A 703 -31.27 -50.40 14.10
N PRO A 704 -31.85 -50.90 12.98
CA PRO A 704 -32.06 -50.36 11.62
C PRO A 704 -33.49 -50.79 11.07
N PRO A 705 -33.71 -51.07 9.77
CA PRO A 705 -33.66 -50.23 8.56
C PRO A 705 -35.05 -50.13 7.85
N ASP A 706 -35.18 -49.32 6.78
CA ASP A 706 -35.48 -49.90 5.45
C ASP A 706 -35.40 -48.91 4.27
N THR A 707 -35.00 -49.50 3.15
CA THR A 707 -34.98 -49.10 1.72
C THR A 707 -35.65 -47.80 1.20
N GLY A 708 -35.08 -47.21 0.14
CA GLY A 708 -35.92 -46.76 -1.00
C GLY A 708 -35.58 -45.44 -1.75
N THR A 709 -34.74 -45.52 -2.78
CA THR A 709 -34.90 -44.86 -4.11
C THR A 709 -35.54 -43.46 -4.28
N ALA A 710 -34.69 -42.52 -4.72
CA ALA A 710 -34.68 -41.89 -6.06
C ALA A 710 -35.78 -40.92 -6.56
N LEU A 711 -35.35 -40.14 -7.58
CA LEU A 711 -36.09 -39.26 -8.51
C LEU A 711 -36.48 -37.85 -8.01
N GLY A 712 -36.12 -36.85 -8.81
CA GLY A 712 -36.55 -35.45 -8.65
C GLY A 712 -37.36 -34.97 -9.86
N ARG A 713 -37.62 -33.66 -9.97
CA ARG A 713 -37.96 -32.96 -11.23
C ARG A 713 -37.88 -31.43 -11.10
N LEU A 714 -37.65 -30.79 -12.24
CA LEU A 714 -37.49 -29.34 -12.44
C LEU A 714 -38.80 -28.64 -12.81
N ASN A 715 -38.80 -27.31 -12.61
CA ASN A 715 -39.53 -26.25 -13.33
C ASN A 715 -41.08 -26.25 -13.38
N VAL A 716 -41.67 -25.08 -13.05
CA VAL A 716 -42.53 -24.30 -13.97
C VAL A 716 -42.27 -22.79 -13.78
N TYR A 717 -42.23 -22.06 -14.90
CA TYR A 717 -42.11 -20.60 -15.06
C TYR A 717 -43.47 -19.98 -15.41
N TRP A 718 -43.78 -18.76 -14.93
CA TRP A 718 -44.62 -17.70 -15.55
C TRP A 718 -44.16 -16.39 -14.88
N GLY A 719 -43.71 -15.30 -15.52
CA GLY A 719 -44.24 -14.56 -16.68
C GLY A 719 -45.03 -13.33 -16.17
N GLY A 720 -44.79 -12.06 -16.55
CA GLY A 720 -43.80 -11.42 -17.43
C GLY A 720 -44.17 -9.93 -17.65
N GLY A 721 -43.39 -9.18 -18.43
CA GLY A 721 -43.78 -7.86 -18.98
C GLY A 721 -43.09 -6.63 -18.34
N GLY A 722 -42.55 -5.74 -19.19
CA GLY A 722 -41.92 -4.47 -18.82
C GLY A 722 -40.59 -4.26 -19.54
#